data_AF-A0A3D3MQH9-F1
#
_entry.id   AF-A0A3D3MQH9-F1
#
_cell.length_a   1.000
_cell.length_b   1.000
_cell.length_c   1.000
_cell.angle_alpha   90.00
_cell.angle_beta   90.00
_cell.angle_gamma   90.00
#
_symmetry.space_group_name_H-M   'P 1'
#
loop_
_entity.id
_entity.type
_entity.pdbx_description
1 polymer ?
#
loop_
_entity_poly.entity_id
_entity_poly.type
_entity_poly.pdbx_seq_one_letter_code
_entity_poly.pdbx_strand_id
1 'polypeptide(L)'
;MKSKHIIQRFCLFLFALVLAAPAWSKTDTWSATNRNKSEAEGTRQSNDNVVTVAWMNCKASGAVLKKNRNFEFKSGGTATITCASGWRVRAISFSGDTKNVGNISCSSDVSLYTGNGSTGISCYDAPKQSITIRTNGDCEFVNYTIEYVQEATVAFNPPSLSVHVGERYSTPMKNLVLNPQGLSLSFSIDKTNIAAIDGSYFKGVSAGSATLTVKGAANTDYAASSDNITVNILRNDLPTTVSWTSKSMNAWDAMDFPAVQNLPSDYTGKVNWKSSDENIAKIVNGKIVFGGKGYGQTATFTADLPQDVKYNALVLSFGVTVNNEIRIGTKADWDQFCQQVNSGNGSIKATLIANITDPVSSSAGSEPYPFSGTFDGGNYSIALNLNGGDFTAPFLEANGAVISNLSVKGTIASSGRFASSLVGRVYGNAVTIDHCQSSVAITSSSTSSIRQAVYFGGLVGRAIAPVTINNCIFSGSMTGAKASNCGGIVGGLDKSGNTISNCLVTATYNVSTIGFNAVAGNAKYATISNVYILNPLGTVPAGVEPVSADQIKSGYAAYKLQNAQTKQTPQVWGQKINSGNTGDQAPVFTSDPNTRVYAATFRSVNDNNKVLVVRYCNPGQTPADLTQDEIMEYIQDKGLSHYITYQNPTLSP
;
A
#
# COMPACT_ATOMS: atom_id res chain seq x y z
N MET A 1 -25.63 8.86 36.43
CA MET A 1 -26.92 8.44 35.86
C MET A 1 -27.46 7.10 36.43
N LYS A 2 -27.11 6.68 37.66
CA LYS A 2 -27.50 5.34 38.19
C LYS A 2 -28.83 5.29 38.97
N SER A 3 -29.43 6.42 39.35
CA SER A 3 -30.66 6.46 40.15
C SER A 3 -31.96 6.38 39.35
N LYS A 4 -32.01 6.90 38.11
CA LYS A 4 -33.21 6.86 37.25
C LYS A 4 -33.61 5.43 36.84
N HIS A 5 -32.65 4.54 36.62
CA HIS A 5 -32.93 3.15 36.21
C HIS A 5 -33.47 2.26 37.32
N ILE A 6 -33.21 2.58 38.60
CA ILE A 6 -33.71 1.83 39.75
C ILE A 6 -35.17 2.20 40.04
N ILE A 7 -35.52 3.48 39.97
CA ILE A 7 -36.90 3.96 40.17
C ILE A 7 -37.82 3.47 39.05
N GLN A 8 -37.36 3.47 37.80
CA GLN A 8 -38.14 2.96 36.67
C GLN A 8 -38.40 1.44 36.76
N ARG A 9 -37.45 0.66 37.28
CA ARG A 9 -37.63 -0.78 37.52
C ARG A 9 -38.55 -1.05 38.72
N PHE A 10 -38.53 -0.22 39.76
CA PHE A 10 -39.39 -0.37 40.93
C PHE A 10 -40.85 0.00 40.64
N CYS A 11 -41.11 1.04 39.83
CA CYS A 11 -42.46 1.39 39.38
C CYS A 11 -43.07 0.36 38.43
N LEU A 12 -42.26 -0.31 37.60
CA LEU A 12 -42.71 -1.41 36.73
C LEU A 12 -43.06 -2.67 37.55
N PHE A 13 -42.28 -2.98 38.59
CA PHE A 13 -42.57 -4.05 39.54
C PHE A 13 -43.83 -3.77 40.38
N LEU A 14 -44.08 -2.52 40.77
CA LEU A 14 -45.32 -2.15 41.46
C LEU A 14 -46.56 -2.26 40.55
N PHE A 15 -46.44 -2.02 39.24
CA PHE A 15 -47.54 -2.21 38.29
C PHE A 15 -47.85 -3.70 38.05
N ALA A 16 -46.83 -4.57 38.09
CA ALA A 16 -47.00 -6.01 37.97
C ALA A 16 -47.70 -6.65 39.18
N LEU A 17 -47.58 -6.06 40.38
CA LEU A 17 -48.18 -6.62 41.60
C LEU A 17 -49.69 -6.29 41.76
N VAL A 18 -50.24 -5.36 40.98
CA VAL A 18 -51.65 -4.93 41.08
C VAL A 18 -52.58 -5.73 40.15
N LEU A 19 -52.08 -6.67 39.35
CA LEU A 19 -52.87 -7.37 38.31
C LEU A 19 -52.75 -8.90 38.31
N ALA A 20 -52.66 -9.52 39.49
CA ALA A 20 -52.69 -10.99 39.62
C ALA A 20 -54.03 -11.53 40.17
N ALA A 21 -55.15 -10.93 39.75
CA ALA A 21 -56.44 -11.64 39.82
C ALA A 21 -56.58 -12.46 38.53
N PRO A 22 -56.96 -13.75 38.58
CA PRO A 22 -57.24 -14.50 37.37
C PRO A 22 -58.33 -13.78 36.58
N ALA A 23 -58.05 -13.43 35.32
CA ALA A 23 -59.09 -12.95 34.44
C ALA A 23 -59.99 -14.14 34.11
N TRP A 24 -61.29 -13.92 34.23
CA TRP A 24 -62.30 -14.84 33.75
C TRP A 24 -62.98 -14.16 32.57
N SER A 25 -63.30 -14.89 31.50
CA SER A 25 -64.41 -14.45 30.66
C SER A 25 -65.63 -14.27 31.55
N LYS A 26 -66.20 -13.08 31.46
CA LYS A 26 -67.35 -12.70 32.25
C LYS A 26 -68.54 -12.54 31.35
N THR A 27 -69.67 -12.98 31.88
CA THR A 27 -70.97 -12.81 31.27
C THR A 27 -71.84 -11.95 32.18
N ASP A 28 -72.36 -10.84 31.66
CA ASP A 28 -73.42 -10.11 32.31
C ASP A 28 -74.72 -10.32 31.57
N THR A 29 -75.76 -10.70 32.31
CA THR A 29 -77.09 -10.93 31.77
C THR A 29 -78.06 -9.90 32.33
N TRP A 30 -78.78 -9.24 31.44
CA TRP A 30 -79.88 -8.36 31.79
C TRP A 30 -81.19 -9.01 31.38
N SER A 31 -82.14 -9.03 32.32
CA SER A 31 -83.47 -9.60 32.13
C SER A 31 -84.53 -8.51 32.17
N ALA A 32 -85.46 -8.51 31.23
CA ALA A 32 -86.63 -7.62 31.21
C ALA A 32 -87.53 -7.82 32.45
N THR A 33 -87.39 -8.97 33.11
CA THR A 33 -88.11 -9.31 34.32
C THR A 33 -87.54 -8.61 35.56
N ASN A 34 -86.32 -8.07 35.54
CA ASN A 34 -85.69 -7.45 36.72
C ASN A 34 -86.08 -5.97 36.87
N ARG A 35 -86.96 -5.67 37.84
CA ARG A 35 -87.43 -4.30 38.11
C ARG A 35 -86.38 -3.34 38.67
N ASN A 36 -85.29 -3.86 39.23
CA ASN A 36 -84.28 -3.05 39.92
C ASN A 36 -83.23 -2.45 38.96
N LYS A 37 -83.26 -2.78 37.66
CA LYS A 37 -82.26 -2.33 36.67
C LYS A 37 -82.79 -1.28 35.67
N SER A 38 -83.73 -0.44 36.11
CA SER A 38 -84.34 0.68 35.37
C SER A 38 -85.01 0.29 34.03
N GLU A 39 -86.33 0.40 33.99
CA GLU A 39 -87.19 -0.18 32.96
C GLU A 39 -87.43 0.71 31.73
N ALA A 40 -86.65 1.80 31.58
CA ALA A 40 -86.76 2.77 30.49
C ALA A 40 -85.63 2.65 29.45
N GLU A 41 -85.83 3.28 28.29
CA GLU A 41 -84.81 3.51 27.26
C GLU A 41 -83.57 4.19 27.86
N GLY A 42 -82.36 3.82 27.40
CA GLY A 42 -81.11 4.42 27.86
C GLY A 42 -80.00 3.44 28.21
N THR A 43 -79.05 3.93 29.02
CA THR A 43 -77.78 3.26 29.33
C THR A 43 -77.90 2.31 30.53
N ARG A 44 -77.38 1.10 30.35
CA ARG A 44 -77.31 0.06 31.37
C ARG A 44 -75.86 -0.29 31.63
N GLN A 45 -75.50 -0.52 32.89
CA GLN A 45 -74.15 -0.92 33.28
C GLN A 45 -74.15 -2.29 33.96
N SER A 46 -73.06 -3.03 33.81
CA SER A 46 -72.82 -4.26 34.55
C SER A 46 -72.57 -3.94 36.02
N ASN A 47 -72.74 -4.94 36.89
CA ASN A 47 -72.55 -4.73 38.33
C ASN A 47 -71.08 -4.45 38.67
N ASP A 48 -70.14 -4.89 37.84
CA ASP A 48 -68.70 -4.66 38.00
C ASP A 48 -68.20 -3.42 37.22
N ASN A 49 -69.11 -2.64 36.62
CA ASN A 49 -68.84 -1.44 35.81
C ASN A 49 -67.92 -1.68 34.60
N VAL A 50 -67.71 -2.93 34.17
CA VAL A 50 -66.89 -3.24 32.99
C VAL A 50 -67.66 -3.02 31.70
N VAL A 51 -68.96 -3.35 31.65
CA VAL A 51 -69.77 -3.26 30.43
C VAL A 51 -70.82 -2.18 30.58
N THR A 52 -70.91 -1.32 29.57
CA THR A 52 -71.98 -0.36 29.40
C THR A 52 -72.73 -0.68 28.10
N VAL A 53 -74.05 -0.83 28.16
CA VAL A 53 -74.92 -1.03 27.00
C VAL A 53 -75.88 0.14 26.88
N ALA A 54 -75.68 0.96 25.86
CA ALA A 54 -76.54 2.10 25.54
C ALA A 54 -77.54 1.70 24.46
N TRP A 55 -78.81 1.58 24.84
CA TRP A 55 -79.90 1.22 23.94
C TRP A 55 -80.61 2.45 23.40
N MET A 56 -80.92 2.45 22.09
CA MET A 56 -81.82 3.39 21.43
C MET A 56 -82.98 2.63 20.80
N ASN A 57 -84.22 3.08 21.03
CA ASN A 57 -85.47 2.44 20.64
C ASN A 57 -85.66 1.02 21.19
N CYS A 58 -85.22 0.78 22.43
CA CYS A 58 -85.44 -0.48 23.14
C CYS A 58 -85.89 -0.22 24.59
N LYS A 59 -87.02 -0.82 25.00
CA LYS A 59 -87.57 -0.69 26.37
C LYS A 59 -88.21 -1.98 26.85
N ALA A 60 -88.39 -2.16 28.16
CA ALA A 60 -89.11 -3.31 28.69
C ALA A 60 -90.63 -3.12 28.50
N SER A 61 -91.36 -4.20 28.18
CA SER A 61 -92.81 -4.17 28.01
C SER A 61 -93.54 -3.89 29.32
N GLY A 62 -94.74 -3.32 29.21
CA GLY A 62 -95.58 -2.88 30.33
C GLY A 62 -96.35 -4.00 31.05
N ALA A 63 -95.98 -5.27 30.88
CA ALA A 63 -96.74 -6.39 31.44
C ALA A 63 -96.76 -6.37 32.99
N VAL A 64 -97.95 -6.54 33.56
CA VAL A 64 -98.20 -6.46 35.02
C VAL A 64 -97.46 -7.54 35.80
N LEU A 65 -97.45 -8.77 35.28
CA LEU A 65 -96.75 -9.90 35.89
C LEU A 65 -95.28 -9.94 35.43
N LYS A 66 -94.36 -9.96 36.41
CA LYS A 66 -92.90 -9.99 36.21
C LYS A 66 -92.44 -11.02 35.17
N LYS A 67 -93.06 -12.20 35.16
CA LYS A 67 -92.73 -13.33 34.28
C LYS A 67 -93.11 -13.14 32.80
N ASN A 68 -93.96 -12.16 32.48
CA ASN A 68 -94.47 -11.93 31.12
C ASN A 68 -93.80 -10.74 30.42
N ARG A 69 -92.67 -10.24 30.95
CA ARG A 69 -91.98 -9.07 30.42
C ARG A 69 -90.88 -9.46 29.45
N ASN A 70 -90.75 -8.68 28.39
CA ASN A 70 -89.75 -8.77 27.35
C ASN A 70 -89.21 -7.37 27.03
N PHE A 71 -88.01 -7.29 26.45
CA PHE A 71 -87.49 -6.09 25.83
C PHE A 71 -88.08 -5.97 24.44
N GLU A 72 -88.66 -4.82 24.11
CA GLU A 72 -89.19 -4.47 22.78
C GLU A 72 -88.16 -3.61 22.06
N PHE A 73 -87.45 -4.17 21.09
CA PHE A 73 -86.44 -3.48 20.28
C PHE A 73 -87.02 -3.15 18.90
N LYS A 74 -87.31 -1.86 18.66
CA LYS A 74 -88.03 -1.43 17.45
C LYS A 74 -87.12 -1.35 16.23
N SER A 75 -87.72 -1.61 15.07
CA SER A 75 -87.02 -1.52 13.78
C SER A 75 -86.21 -0.23 13.64
N GLY A 76 -84.95 -0.34 13.22
CA GLY A 76 -84.01 0.77 13.10
C GLY A 76 -83.33 1.19 14.41
N GLY A 77 -83.69 0.59 15.56
CA GLY A 77 -83.02 0.78 16.83
C GLY A 77 -81.58 0.22 16.85
N THR A 78 -80.77 0.73 17.77
CA THR A 78 -79.37 0.32 17.95
C THR A 78 -79.03 0.07 19.41
N ALA A 79 -78.01 -0.76 19.67
CA ALA A 79 -77.37 -0.85 20.97
C ALA A 79 -75.86 -0.74 20.82
N THR A 80 -75.24 0.18 21.56
CA THR A 80 -73.78 0.28 21.64
C THR A 80 -73.31 -0.39 22.92
N ILE A 81 -72.49 -1.42 22.77
CA ILE A 81 -71.88 -2.18 23.86
C ILE A 81 -70.44 -1.70 23.97
N THR A 82 -70.07 -1.18 25.13
CA THR A 82 -68.74 -0.64 25.38
C THR A 82 -68.16 -1.24 26.65
N CYS A 83 -66.96 -1.79 26.53
CA CYS A 83 -66.17 -2.26 27.66
C CYS A 83 -65.28 -1.14 28.22
N ALA A 84 -65.00 -1.18 29.52
CA ALA A 84 -63.99 -0.35 30.17
C ALA A 84 -62.60 -0.56 29.56
N SER A 85 -61.66 0.36 29.82
CA SER A 85 -60.27 0.22 29.37
C SER A 85 -59.65 -1.09 29.86
N GLY A 86 -58.91 -1.78 29.00
CA GLY A 86 -58.34 -3.10 29.30
C GLY A 86 -59.32 -4.28 29.14
N TRP A 87 -60.53 -4.04 28.62
CA TRP A 87 -61.52 -5.08 28.33
C TRP A 87 -62.04 -4.98 26.90
N ARG A 88 -62.59 -6.08 26.38
CA ARG A 88 -63.06 -6.21 25.00
C ARG A 88 -64.38 -6.96 24.94
N VAL A 89 -65.23 -6.57 23.98
CA VAL A 89 -66.52 -7.25 23.75
C VAL A 89 -66.25 -8.54 22.99
N ARG A 90 -66.69 -9.68 23.50
CA ARG A 90 -66.55 -10.98 22.81
C ARG A 90 -67.82 -11.37 22.09
N ALA A 91 -68.94 -11.29 22.78
CA ALA A 91 -70.21 -11.70 22.21
C ALA A 91 -71.40 -10.96 22.83
N ILE A 92 -72.50 -10.92 22.09
CA ILE A 92 -73.84 -10.70 22.62
C ILE A 92 -74.75 -11.84 22.16
N SER A 93 -75.54 -12.37 23.10
CA SER A 93 -76.57 -13.38 22.83
C SER A 93 -77.90 -12.95 23.44
N PHE A 94 -79.00 -13.49 22.89
CA PHE A 94 -80.35 -13.20 23.31
C PHE A 94 -81.06 -14.50 23.70
N SER A 95 -81.87 -14.48 24.75
CA SER A 95 -82.65 -15.65 25.18
C SER A 95 -84.07 -15.30 25.57
N GLY A 96 -84.96 -16.29 25.49
CA GLY A 96 -86.41 -16.06 25.54
C GLY A 96 -86.87 -15.21 24.35
N ASP A 97 -86.44 -15.58 23.15
CA ASP A 97 -86.92 -14.97 21.90
C ASP A 97 -88.44 -15.15 21.81
N THR A 98 -89.15 -14.03 21.79
CA THR A 98 -90.61 -14.01 21.61
C THR A 98 -90.99 -13.39 20.28
N LYS A 99 -90.02 -12.81 19.53
CA LYS A 99 -90.22 -12.19 18.22
C LYS A 99 -88.88 -11.87 17.55
N ASN A 100 -88.59 -12.55 16.44
CA ASN A 100 -87.67 -12.14 15.37
C ASN A 100 -86.25 -11.66 15.76
N VAL A 101 -85.64 -12.12 16.86
CA VAL A 101 -84.29 -11.64 17.27
C VAL A 101 -83.20 -11.88 16.20
N GLY A 102 -83.41 -12.78 15.25
CA GLY A 102 -82.52 -12.99 14.09
C GLY A 102 -82.34 -11.76 13.19
N ASN A 103 -83.21 -10.74 13.30
CA ASN A 103 -83.06 -9.45 12.61
C ASN A 103 -82.03 -8.52 13.26
N ILE A 104 -81.47 -8.91 14.41
CA ILE A 104 -80.41 -8.16 15.11
C ILE A 104 -79.05 -8.60 14.56
N SER A 105 -78.21 -7.66 14.14
CA SER A 105 -76.85 -7.92 13.68
C SER A 105 -75.86 -6.86 14.17
N CYS A 106 -74.56 -7.16 14.14
CA CYS A 106 -73.53 -6.13 14.29
C CYS A 106 -73.67 -5.12 13.14
N SER A 107 -73.37 -3.84 13.40
CA SER A 107 -73.37 -2.78 12.40
C SER A 107 -72.05 -1.99 12.35
N SER A 108 -71.21 -2.03 13.39
CA SER A 108 -69.91 -1.33 13.40
C SER A 108 -68.76 -2.15 12.82
N ASP A 109 -68.78 -3.48 12.99
CA ASP A 109 -67.65 -4.37 12.68
C ASP A 109 -68.13 -5.69 12.06
N VAL A 110 -68.96 -5.58 11.03
CA VAL A 110 -69.70 -6.68 10.38
C VAL A 110 -68.82 -7.81 9.84
N SER A 111 -67.55 -7.54 9.53
CA SER A 111 -66.60 -8.55 9.05
C SER A 111 -65.91 -9.34 10.17
N LEU A 112 -65.97 -8.85 11.41
CA LEU A 112 -65.30 -9.45 12.57
C LEU A 112 -66.28 -10.12 13.52
N TYR A 113 -67.39 -9.46 13.84
CA TYR A 113 -68.44 -9.99 14.70
C TYR A 113 -69.54 -10.62 13.85
N THR A 114 -69.53 -11.95 13.81
CA THR A 114 -70.39 -12.76 12.93
C THR A 114 -71.59 -13.33 13.68
N GLY A 115 -72.60 -13.76 12.93
CA GLY A 115 -73.88 -14.24 13.46
C GLY A 115 -74.96 -13.16 13.53
N ASN A 116 -76.09 -13.52 14.15
CA ASN A 116 -77.24 -12.63 14.35
C ASN A 116 -77.85 -12.88 15.74
N GLY A 117 -78.90 -12.16 16.10
CA GLY A 117 -79.50 -12.29 17.43
C GLY A 117 -80.00 -13.69 17.79
N SER A 118 -80.30 -14.56 16.81
CA SER A 118 -80.70 -15.96 17.05
C SER A 118 -79.51 -16.87 17.34
N THR A 119 -78.36 -16.64 16.68
CA THR A 119 -77.15 -17.46 16.85
C THR A 119 -76.16 -16.88 17.87
N GLY A 120 -76.41 -15.65 18.33
CA GLY A 120 -75.40 -14.82 18.97
C GLY A 120 -74.54 -14.09 17.92
N ILE A 121 -74.10 -12.89 18.30
CA ILE A 121 -73.18 -12.05 17.53
C ILE A 121 -71.84 -12.09 18.26
N SER A 122 -70.80 -12.65 17.66
CA SER A 122 -69.54 -12.92 18.37
C SER A 122 -68.29 -12.78 17.52
N CYS A 123 -67.18 -12.45 18.18
CA CYS A 123 -65.83 -12.51 17.64
C CYS A 123 -64.92 -13.10 18.71
N TYR A 124 -64.39 -14.32 18.48
CA TYR A 124 -63.53 -14.97 19.46
C TYR A 124 -62.26 -14.15 19.75
N ASP A 125 -61.67 -13.52 18.73
CA ASP A 125 -60.49 -12.67 18.94
C ASP A 125 -60.79 -11.39 19.74
N ALA A 126 -62.06 -10.99 19.83
CA ALA A 126 -62.55 -9.81 20.55
C ALA A 126 -61.67 -8.54 20.33
N PRO A 127 -61.44 -8.10 19.08
CA PRO A 127 -60.50 -7.01 18.81
C PRO A 127 -61.04 -5.63 19.23
N LYS A 128 -62.34 -5.50 19.53
CA LYS A 128 -63.02 -4.22 19.73
C LYS A 128 -63.40 -3.99 21.18
N GLN A 129 -63.08 -2.80 21.68
CA GLN A 129 -63.53 -2.33 22.99
C GLN A 129 -65.01 -1.93 22.96
N SER A 130 -65.52 -1.53 21.80
CA SER A 130 -66.91 -1.16 21.60
C SER A 130 -67.43 -1.69 20.28
N ILE A 131 -68.66 -2.19 20.27
CA ILE A 131 -69.39 -2.58 19.07
C ILE A 131 -70.80 -2.00 19.10
N THR A 132 -71.37 -1.79 17.93
CA THR A 132 -72.79 -1.43 17.79
C THR A 132 -73.55 -2.54 17.10
N ILE A 133 -74.72 -2.87 17.63
CA ILE A 133 -75.71 -3.75 17.00
C ILE A 133 -76.92 -2.92 16.55
N ARG A 134 -77.63 -3.41 15.55
CA ARG A 134 -78.85 -2.81 15.01
C ARG A 134 -79.89 -3.89 14.74
N THR A 135 -81.17 -3.52 14.77
CA THR A 135 -82.25 -4.38 14.27
C THR A 135 -82.89 -3.83 13.00
N ASN A 136 -83.21 -4.72 12.06
CA ASN A 136 -83.93 -4.40 10.81
C ASN A 136 -85.44 -4.71 10.88
N GLY A 137 -85.93 -5.10 12.05
CA GLY A 137 -87.35 -5.34 12.32
C GLY A 137 -87.67 -5.21 13.80
N ASP A 138 -88.96 -5.25 14.15
CA ASP A 138 -89.38 -5.29 15.55
C ASP A 138 -89.00 -6.64 16.17
N CYS A 139 -88.18 -6.59 17.23
CA CYS A 139 -87.67 -7.77 17.95
C CYS A 139 -88.11 -7.75 19.40
N GLU A 140 -88.36 -8.92 19.97
CA GLU A 140 -88.71 -9.07 21.38
C GLU A 140 -87.98 -10.24 22.02
N PHE A 141 -87.35 -10.00 23.17
CA PHE A 141 -86.55 -10.99 23.90
C PHE A 141 -86.60 -10.80 25.41
N VAL A 142 -86.45 -11.87 26.18
CA VAL A 142 -86.52 -11.79 27.65
C VAL A 142 -85.18 -11.38 28.27
N ASN A 143 -84.07 -11.92 27.76
CA ASN A 143 -82.73 -11.60 28.25
C ASN A 143 -81.76 -11.32 27.11
N TYR A 144 -80.75 -10.52 27.42
CA TYR A 144 -79.52 -10.46 26.62
C TYR A 144 -78.32 -10.63 27.53
N THR A 145 -77.29 -11.29 27.01
CA THR A 145 -76.06 -11.61 27.71
C THR A 145 -74.89 -11.06 26.91
N ILE A 146 -74.06 -10.24 27.55
CA ILE A 146 -72.79 -9.77 27.00
C ILE A 146 -71.68 -10.66 27.56
N GLU A 147 -70.90 -11.26 26.67
CA GLU A 147 -69.61 -11.86 26.99
C GLU A 147 -68.50 -10.85 26.72
N TYR A 148 -67.61 -10.69 27.69
CA TYR A 148 -66.48 -9.78 27.60
C TYR A 148 -65.24 -10.39 28.25
N VAL A 149 -64.08 -10.01 27.71
CA VAL A 149 -62.77 -10.58 28.08
C VAL A 149 -61.75 -9.49 28.32
N GLN A 150 -60.69 -9.81 29.05
CA GLN A 150 -59.62 -8.85 29.30
C GLN A 150 -58.73 -8.72 28.06
N GLU A 151 -58.16 -7.54 27.86
CA GLU A 151 -57.14 -7.31 26.85
C GLU A 151 -55.83 -8.00 27.26
N ALA A 152 -55.31 -8.87 26.40
CA ALA A 152 -53.95 -9.38 26.54
C ALA A 152 -52.94 -8.31 26.13
N THR A 153 -51.81 -8.25 26.83
CA THR A 153 -50.63 -7.50 26.41
C THR A 153 -49.59 -8.47 25.88
N VAL A 154 -49.17 -8.26 24.64
CA VAL A 154 -47.96 -8.82 24.07
C VAL A 154 -47.20 -7.65 23.46
N ALA A 155 -45.98 -7.40 23.91
CA ALA A 155 -45.15 -6.34 23.36
C ALA A 155 -43.66 -6.71 23.32
N PHE A 156 -42.95 -6.24 22.31
CA PHE A 156 -41.50 -6.38 22.21
C PHE A 156 -40.77 -5.41 23.14
N ASN A 157 -39.70 -5.88 23.79
CA ASN A 157 -38.80 -5.03 24.56
C ASN A 157 -37.34 -5.45 24.33
N PRO A 158 -36.52 -4.64 23.65
CA PRO A 158 -36.77 -3.26 23.16
C PRO A 158 -37.66 -3.18 21.90
N PRO A 159 -38.22 -1.99 21.57
CA PRO A 159 -39.14 -1.79 20.43
C PRO A 159 -38.44 -1.67 19.06
N SER A 160 -37.13 -1.91 18.99
CA SER A 160 -36.37 -1.99 17.73
C SER A 160 -35.16 -2.89 17.93
N LEU A 161 -34.69 -3.49 16.84
CA LEU A 161 -33.58 -4.44 16.87
C LEU A 161 -32.67 -4.24 15.66
N SER A 162 -31.36 -4.21 15.89
CA SER A 162 -30.34 -4.28 14.85
C SER A 162 -29.48 -5.53 15.05
N VAL A 163 -29.19 -6.23 13.96
CA VAL A 163 -28.69 -7.61 13.97
C VAL A 163 -27.90 -7.87 12.69
N HIS A 164 -26.80 -8.63 12.72
CA HIS A 164 -26.01 -8.84 11.51
C HIS A 164 -26.47 -10.06 10.70
N VAL A 165 -26.17 -10.04 9.40
CA VAL A 165 -26.40 -11.18 8.51
C VAL A 165 -25.70 -12.43 9.03
N GLY A 166 -26.44 -13.55 9.07
CA GLY A 166 -25.95 -14.86 9.49
C GLY A 166 -26.06 -15.15 10.98
N GLU A 167 -26.29 -14.14 11.82
CA GLU A 167 -26.41 -14.30 13.26
C GLU A 167 -27.83 -14.75 13.69
N ARG A 168 -27.91 -15.51 14.79
CA ARG A 168 -29.17 -15.97 15.40
C ARG A 168 -29.42 -15.25 16.72
N TYR A 169 -30.64 -14.78 16.91
CA TYR A 169 -31.05 -13.96 18.04
C TYR A 169 -32.33 -14.49 18.68
N SER A 170 -32.25 -14.91 19.95
CA SER A 170 -33.45 -15.30 20.72
C SER A 170 -34.03 -14.17 21.57
N THR A 171 -33.27 -13.10 21.82
CA THR A 171 -33.63 -12.03 22.76
C THR A 171 -34.99 -11.38 22.46
N PRO A 172 -35.33 -11.01 21.21
CA PRO A 172 -36.63 -10.40 20.93
C PRO A 172 -37.81 -11.30 21.25
N MET A 173 -37.63 -12.62 21.09
CA MET A 173 -38.66 -13.63 21.38
C MET A 173 -38.72 -14.00 22.87
N LYS A 174 -37.62 -13.80 23.61
CA LYS A 174 -37.54 -14.07 25.07
C LYS A 174 -37.93 -12.88 25.94
N ASN A 175 -37.63 -11.66 25.50
CA ASN A 175 -37.88 -10.44 26.27
C ASN A 175 -39.23 -9.80 25.91
N LEU A 176 -40.24 -10.63 25.67
CA LEU A 176 -41.60 -10.14 25.47
C LEU A 176 -42.19 -9.68 26.81
N VAL A 177 -42.90 -8.56 26.77
CA VAL A 177 -43.80 -8.15 27.85
C VAL A 177 -45.12 -8.89 27.60
N LEU A 178 -45.45 -9.82 28.50
CA LEU A 178 -46.63 -10.67 28.41
C LEU A 178 -47.53 -10.48 29.63
N ASN A 179 -48.81 -10.22 29.38
CA ASN A 179 -49.85 -10.26 30.41
C ASN A 179 -51.15 -10.82 29.81
N PRO A 180 -51.62 -12.00 30.25
CA PRO A 180 -51.06 -12.86 31.29
C PRO A 180 -49.83 -13.63 30.80
N GLN A 181 -49.15 -14.28 31.74
CA GLN A 181 -48.13 -15.28 31.42
C GLN A 181 -48.80 -16.55 30.88
N GLY A 182 -48.19 -17.20 29.88
CA GLY A 182 -48.69 -18.48 29.32
C GLY A 182 -49.66 -18.36 28.13
N LEU A 183 -49.82 -17.17 27.54
CA LEU A 183 -50.50 -17.02 26.24
C LEU A 183 -49.81 -17.85 25.15
N SER A 184 -50.59 -18.45 24.26
CA SER A 184 -50.05 -19.11 23.07
C SER A 184 -49.59 -18.06 22.07
N LEU A 185 -48.31 -18.12 21.68
CA LEU A 185 -47.67 -17.11 20.84
C LEU A 185 -47.34 -17.67 19.45
N SER A 186 -47.51 -16.84 18.43
CA SER A 186 -47.02 -17.09 17.07
C SER A 186 -46.21 -15.90 16.57
N PHE A 187 -45.16 -16.18 15.80
CA PHE A 187 -44.29 -15.15 15.23
C PHE A 187 -44.36 -15.20 13.70
N SER A 188 -44.26 -14.04 13.07
CA SER A 188 -44.20 -13.92 11.60
C SER A 188 -43.27 -12.79 11.18
N ILE A 189 -42.71 -12.90 9.98
CA ILE A 189 -41.85 -11.90 9.34
C ILE A 189 -42.42 -11.57 7.96
N ASP A 190 -42.47 -10.29 7.60
CA ASP A 190 -43.02 -9.83 6.32
C ASP A 190 -42.10 -10.11 5.12
N LYS A 191 -40.78 -10.06 5.32
CA LYS A 191 -39.75 -10.17 4.27
C LYS A 191 -38.76 -11.29 4.57
N THR A 192 -39.10 -12.50 4.11
CA THR A 192 -38.32 -13.72 4.34
C THR A 192 -36.95 -13.73 3.64
N ASN A 193 -36.76 -12.90 2.61
CA ASN A 193 -35.46 -12.69 1.96
C ASN A 193 -34.48 -11.87 2.82
N ILE A 194 -34.99 -11.04 3.75
CA ILE A 194 -34.18 -10.20 4.64
C ILE A 194 -33.93 -10.91 5.98
N ALA A 195 -34.95 -11.56 6.52
CA ALA A 195 -34.85 -12.26 7.80
C ALA A 195 -35.76 -13.49 7.87
N ALA A 196 -35.43 -14.45 8.73
CA ALA A 196 -36.18 -15.67 8.90
C ALA A 196 -36.42 -15.99 10.38
N ILE A 197 -37.49 -16.74 10.65
CA ILE A 197 -37.74 -17.37 11.95
C ILE A 197 -37.21 -18.81 11.86
N ASP A 198 -36.28 -19.14 12.74
CA ASP A 198 -35.56 -20.41 12.79
C ASP A 198 -35.82 -21.05 14.16
N GLY A 199 -36.95 -21.74 14.29
CA GLY A 199 -37.45 -22.26 15.56
C GLY A 199 -37.73 -21.12 16.56
N SER A 200 -36.99 -21.11 17.67
CA SER A 200 -37.07 -20.08 18.72
C SER A 200 -36.11 -18.91 18.51
N TYR A 201 -35.51 -18.80 17.32
CA TYR A 201 -34.58 -17.74 16.97
C TYR A 201 -35.07 -16.93 15.79
N PHE A 202 -34.68 -15.66 15.80
CA PHE A 202 -34.67 -14.79 14.65
C PHE A 202 -33.30 -14.87 13.97
N LYS A 203 -33.25 -14.94 12.64
CA LYS A 203 -32.00 -14.96 11.86
C LYS A 203 -32.00 -13.90 10.77
N GLY A 204 -30.92 -13.12 10.69
CA GLY A 204 -30.68 -12.22 9.55
C GLY A 204 -30.22 -12.99 8.30
N VAL A 205 -30.90 -12.79 7.18
CA VAL A 205 -30.62 -13.46 5.89
C VAL A 205 -29.85 -12.55 4.94
N SER A 206 -30.30 -11.32 4.76
CA SER A 206 -29.61 -10.31 3.94
C SER A 206 -29.78 -8.92 4.56
N ALA A 207 -28.83 -8.02 4.32
CA ALA A 207 -28.94 -6.66 4.82
C ALA A 207 -30.19 -5.95 4.29
N GLY A 208 -30.88 -5.20 5.16
CA GLY A 208 -32.16 -4.58 4.85
C GLY A 208 -33.03 -4.40 6.10
N SER A 209 -34.32 -4.13 5.88
CA SER A 209 -35.27 -3.89 6.97
C SER A 209 -36.55 -4.72 6.78
N ALA A 210 -36.96 -5.42 7.83
CA ALA A 210 -38.15 -6.26 7.88
C ALA A 210 -38.98 -5.97 9.15
N THR A 211 -40.21 -6.48 9.22
CA THR A 211 -41.13 -6.30 10.34
C THR A 211 -41.39 -7.64 11.01
N LEU A 212 -40.91 -7.80 12.24
CA LEU A 212 -41.16 -8.97 13.08
C LEU A 212 -42.45 -8.73 13.88
N THR A 213 -43.43 -9.61 13.69
CA THR A 213 -44.73 -9.54 14.37
C THR A 213 -44.87 -10.71 15.33
N VAL A 214 -45.33 -10.44 16.54
CA VAL A 214 -45.79 -11.44 17.50
C VAL A 214 -47.30 -11.32 17.65
N LYS A 215 -48.00 -12.46 17.70
CA LYS A 215 -49.43 -12.56 18.00
C LYS A 215 -49.65 -13.46 19.19
N GLY A 216 -50.35 -12.95 20.20
CA GLY A 216 -50.94 -13.74 21.27
C GLY A 216 -52.35 -14.17 20.88
N ALA A 217 -52.59 -15.48 20.82
CA ALA A 217 -53.90 -16.02 20.51
C ALA A 217 -54.92 -15.65 21.60
N ALA A 218 -56.16 -15.36 21.19
CA ALA A 218 -57.27 -15.30 22.13
C ALA A 218 -57.44 -16.67 22.81
N ASN A 219 -57.84 -16.64 24.08
CA ASN A 219 -58.26 -17.82 24.82
C ASN A 219 -59.60 -17.50 25.49
N THR A 220 -60.10 -18.37 26.38
CA THR A 220 -61.35 -18.13 27.09
C THR A 220 -61.39 -16.78 27.79
N ASP A 221 -60.30 -16.32 28.38
CA ASP A 221 -60.31 -15.17 29.31
C ASP A 221 -59.76 -13.87 28.71
N TYR A 222 -59.03 -13.98 27.59
CA TYR A 222 -58.32 -12.87 26.98
C TYR A 222 -58.61 -12.72 25.49
N ALA A 223 -58.67 -11.47 25.04
CA ALA A 223 -58.71 -11.10 23.63
C ALA A 223 -57.37 -11.41 22.94
N ALA A 224 -57.40 -11.56 21.61
CA ALA A 224 -56.19 -11.67 20.82
C ALA A 224 -55.41 -10.34 20.88
N SER A 225 -54.09 -10.43 20.86
CA SER A 225 -53.20 -9.27 20.90
C SER A 225 -52.05 -9.43 19.91
N SER A 226 -51.48 -8.32 19.46
CA SER A 226 -50.34 -8.35 18.57
C SER A 226 -49.47 -7.12 18.75
N ASP A 227 -48.17 -7.29 18.56
CA ASP A 227 -47.21 -6.20 18.47
C ASP A 227 -46.21 -6.48 17.35
N ASN A 228 -45.57 -5.44 16.86
CA ASN A 228 -44.59 -5.54 15.79
C ASN A 228 -43.44 -4.55 15.98
N ILE A 229 -42.25 -4.97 15.56
CA ILE A 229 -41.05 -4.13 15.56
C ILE A 229 -40.38 -4.16 14.19
N THR A 230 -39.70 -3.07 13.86
CA THR A 230 -38.74 -3.04 12.75
C THR A 230 -37.44 -3.71 13.19
N VAL A 231 -36.96 -4.64 12.36
CA VAL A 231 -35.65 -5.29 12.52
C VAL A 231 -34.74 -4.86 11.37
N ASN A 232 -33.59 -4.29 11.71
CA ASN A 232 -32.59 -3.84 10.75
C ASN A 232 -31.46 -4.87 10.67
N ILE A 233 -31.32 -5.51 9.52
CA ILE A 233 -30.24 -6.44 9.24
C ILE A 233 -29.06 -5.68 8.66
N LEU A 234 -27.92 -5.72 9.35
CA LEU A 234 -26.68 -5.03 8.97
C LEU A 234 -25.68 -6.02 8.37
N ARG A 235 -24.83 -5.53 7.47
CA ARG A 235 -23.64 -6.27 7.04
C ARG A 235 -22.54 -6.14 8.08
N ASN A 236 -21.68 -7.14 8.15
CA ASN A 236 -20.47 -7.12 8.97
C ASN A 236 -19.38 -6.32 8.26
N ASP A 237 -18.51 -5.67 9.02
CA ASP A 237 -17.27 -5.16 8.47
C ASP A 237 -16.30 -6.31 8.19
N LEU A 238 -15.52 -6.19 7.11
CA LEU A 238 -14.48 -7.16 6.79
C LEU A 238 -13.30 -6.98 7.77
N PRO A 239 -12.89 -8.01 8.53
CA PRO A 239 -11.72 -7.95 9.41
C PRO A 239 -10.39 -8.08 8.63
N THR A 240 -10.42 -7.78 7.34
CA THR A 240 -9.41 -8.14 6.35
C THR A 240 -8.30 -7.10 6.28
N THR A 241 -7.06 -7.56 6.14
CA THR A 241 -5.86 -6.71 6.04
C THR A 241 -4.93 -7.19 4.92
N VAL A 242 -3.91 -6.40 4.60
CA VAL A 242 -2.79 -6.82 3.72
C VAL A 242 -1.56 -7.14 4.57
N SER A 243 -0.78 -8.15 4.16
CA SER A 243 0.42 -8.59 4.89
C SER A 243 1.53 -7.53 5.02
N TRP A 244 1.51 -6.50 4.17
CA TRP A 244 2.41 -5.35 4.21
C TRP A 244 1.75 -4.14 3.56
N THR A 245 2.12 -2.94 4.01
CA THR A 245 1.55 -1.66 3.53
C THR A 245 2.52 -0.85 2.69
N SER A 246 3.80 -1.25 2.63
CA SER A 246 4.78 -0.67 1.72
C SER A 246 5.88 -1.67 1.36
N LYS A 247 6.40 -1.58 0.14
CA LYS A 247 7.56 -2.34 -0.32
C LYS A 247 8.30 -1.60 -1.43
N SER A 248 9.59 -1.85 -1.58
CA SER A 248 10.36 -1.36 -2.71
C SER A 248 10.63 -2.48 -3.72
N MET A 249 10.74 -2.11 -5.00
CA MET A 249 11.10 -3.00 -6.08
C MET A 249 12.12 -2.35 -7.02
N ASN A 250 12.90 -3.15 -7.72
CA ASN A 250 13.71 -2.69 -8.83
C ASN A 250 12.89 -2.61 -10.13
N ALA A 251 13.38 -1.85 -11.10
CA ALA A 251 12.68 -1.65 -12.37
C ALA A 251 12.51 -2.93 -13.23
N TRP A 252 13.25 -3.99 -12.91
CA TRP A 252 13.16 -5.30 -13.58
C TRP A 252 12.53 -6.38 -12.71
N ASP A 253 12.07 -6.05 -11.50
CA ASP A 253 11.40 -7.02 -10.65
C ASP A 253 9.97 -7.27 -11.13
N ALA A 254 9.50 -8.51 -10.96
CA ALA A 254 8.09 -8.86 -11.00
C ALA A 254 7.65 -9.23 -9.58
N MET A 255 7.01 -8.29 -8.90
CA MET A 255 6.68 -8.40 -7.48
C MET A 255 5.27 -8.97 -7.27
N ASP A 256 5.13 -9.86 -6.28
CA ASP A 256 3.81 -10.33 -5.83
C ASP A 256 3.04 -9.26 -5.05
N PHE A 257 1.72 -9.32 -5.14
CA PHE A 257 0.82 -8.57 -4.26
C PHE A 257 0.96 -9.01 -2.79
N PRO A 258 0.61 -8.15 -1.82
CA PRO A 258 0.52 -8.59 -0.44
C PRO A 258 -0.53 -9.69 -0.30
N ALA A 259 -0.27 -10.65 0.58
CA ALA A 259 -1.30 -11.62 0.93
C ALA A 259 -2.46 -10.90 1.60
N VAL A 260 -3.68 -11.17 1.14
CA VAL A 260 -4.91 -10.71 1.78
C VAL A 260 -5.18 -11.63 2.97
N GLN A 261 -5.14 -11.06 4.18
CA GLN A 261 -5.23 -11.78 5.45
C GLN A 261 -6.60 -11.58 6.09
N ASN A 262 -7.06 -12.58 6.84
CA ASN A 262 -8.34 -12.54 7.56
C ASN A 262 -9.54 -12.28 6.63
N LEU A 263 -9.48 -12.78 5.39
CA LEU A 263 -10.66 -12.79 4.52
C LEU A 263 -11.57 -13.94 4.97
N PRO A 264 -12.82 -13.66 5.38
CA PRO A 264 -13.74 -14.72 5.78
C PRO A 264 -13.96 -15.74 4.65
N SER A 265 -14.02 -17.04 4.99
CA SER A 265 -14.17 -18.10 3.99
C SER A 265 -15.52 -18.11 3.28
N ASP A 266 -16.51 -17.42 3.85
CA ASP A 266 -17.85 -17.21 3.30
C ASP A 266 -18.02 -15.86 2.60
N TYR A 267 -16.96 -15.06 2.45
CA TYR A 267 -16.95 -13.88 1.59
C TYR A 267 -16.95 -14.30 0.12
N THR A 268 -17.84 -13.70 -0.66
CA THR A 268 -18.10 -14.11 -2.06
C THR A 268 -17.59 -13.11 -3.11
N GLY A 269 -17.18 -11.91 -2.68
CA GLY A 269 -16.62 -10.91 -3.58
C GLY A 269 -15.22 -11.27 -4.09
N LYS A 270 -14.83 -10.68 -5.23
CA LYS A 270 -13.48 -10.83 -5.78
C LYS A 270 -12.64 -9.61 -5.45
N VAL A 271 -11.38 -9.82 -5.07
CA VAL A 271 -10.43 -8.74 -4.83
C VAL A 271 -9.99 -8.15 -6.17
N ASN A 272 -10.23 -6.85 -6.36
CA ASN A 272 -9.82 -6.12 -7.56
C ASN A 272 -8.62 -5.22 -7.24
N TRP A 273 -7.52 -5.38 -7.99
CA TRP A 273 -6.30 -4.61 -7.78
C TRP A 273 -6.20 -3.46 -8.77
N LYS A 274 -5.74 -2.30 -8.32
CA LYS A 274 -5.52 -1.11 -9.16
C LYS A 274 -4.25 -0.37 -8.74
N SER A 275 -3.53 0.19 -9.71
CA SER A 275 -2.43 1.13 -9.48
C SER A 275 -2.92 2.59 -9.57
N SER A 276 -2.37 3.48 -8.75
CA SER A 276 -2.62 4.92 -8.85
C SER A 276 -1.90 5.58 -10.02
N ASP A 277 -0.76 5.01 -10.47
CA ASP A 277 0.02 5.51 -11.60
C ASP A 277 0.77 4.36 -12.29
N GLU A 278 0.25 3.94 -13.44
CA GLU A 278 0.82 2.87 -14.25
C GLU A 278 2.14 3.26 -14.94
N ASN A 279 2.53 4.53 -14.94
CA ASN A 279 3.85 4.94 -15.40
C ASN A 279 4.93 4.59 -14.37
N ILE A 280 4.60 4.61 -13.07
CA ILE A 280 5.50 4.23 -11.97
C ILE A 280 5.52 2.71 -11.82
N ALA A 281 4.36 2.10 -11.58
CA ALA A 281 4.23 0.65 -11.46
C ALA A 281 2.84 0.20 -11.93
N LYS A 282 2.79 -0.90 -12.68
CA LYS A 282 1.57 -1.41 -13.31
C LYS A 282 1.40 -2.90 -13.05
N ILE A 283 0.20 -3.40 -13.32
CA ILE A 283 -0.15 -4.81 -13.12
C ILE A 283 -0.03 -5.54 -14.47
N VAL A 284 0.85 -6.53 -14.54
CA VAL A 284 1.03 -7.38 -15.72
C VAL A 284 1.04 -8.83 -15.27
N ASN A 285 0.17 -9.65 -15.86
CA ASN A 285 0.06 -11.09 -15.56
C ASN A 285 -0.04 -11.42 -14.05
N GLY A 286 -0.78 -10.60 -13.30
CA GLY A 286 -0.96 -10.81 -11.85
C GLY A 286 0.25 -10.44 -10.98
N LYS A 287 1.25 -9.74 -11.55
CA LYS A 287 2.41 -9.22 -10.83
C LYS A 287 2.47 -7.70 -10.94
N ILE A 288 3.09 -7.07 -9.96
CA ILE A 288 3.45 -5.66 -9.99
C ILE A 288 4.79 -5.53 -10.71
N VAL A 289 4.82 -4.78 -11.80
CA VAL A 289 6.00 -4.54 -12.63
C VAL A 289 6.24 -3.03 -12.80
N PHE A 290 7.45 -2.65 -13.19
CA PHE A 290 7.78 -1.26 -13.48
C PHE A 290 6.94 -0.70 -14.63
N GLY A 291 6.45 0.52 -14.47
CA GLY A 291 5.63 1.22 -15.45
C GLY A 291 6.41 1.83 -16.62
N GLY A 292 7.74 1.94 -16.48
CA GLY A 292 8.64 2.50 -17.49
C GLY A 292 9.12 3.92 -17.18
N LYS A 293 8.54 4.60 -16.18
CA LYS A 293 8.94 5.94 -15.70
C LYS A 293 8.82 6.02 -14.17
N GLY A 294 9.27 7.11 -13.55
CA GLY A 294 9.03 7.30 -12.12
C GLY A 294 9.96 6.52 -11.18
N TYR A 295 11.22 6.34 -11.58
CA TYR A 295 12.28 5.93 -10.66
C TYR A 295 12.31 6.82 -9.41
N GLY A 296 12.46 6.22 -8.24
CA GLY A 296 12.42 6.91 -6.95
C GLY A 296 11.04 7.35 -6.48
N GLN A 297 9.98 7.05 -7.24
CA GLN A 297 8.61 7.41 -6.90
C GLN A 297 7.83 6.19 -6.40
N THR A 298 6.70 6.46 -5.77
CA THR A 298 5.82 5.45 -5.17
C THR A 298 4.47 5.46 -5.88
N ALA A 299 4.03 4.29 -6.36
CA ALA A 299 2.65 4.06 -6.76
C ALA A 299 1.86 3.49 -5.57
N THR A 300 0.66 4.01 -5.34
CA THR A 300 -0.27 3.41 -4.37
C THR A 300 -1.12 2.39 -5.10
N PHE A 301 -1.12 1.16 -4.60
CA PHE A 301 -2.02 0.12 -5.06
C PHE A 301 -3.20 -0.03 -4.11
N THR A 302 -4.37 -0.32 -4.66
CA THR A 302 -5.58 -0.60 -3.88
C THR A 302 -6.07 -2.01 -4.13
N ALA A 303 -6.46 -2.70 -3.06
CA ALA A 303 -7.28 -3.90 -3.11
C ALA A 303 -8.73 -3.49 -2.81
N ASP A 304 -9.58 -3.47 -3.84
CA ASP A 304 -11.00 -3.17 -3.72
C ASP A 304 -11.77 -4.48 -3.51
N LEU A 305 -12.31 -4.64 -2.30
CA LEU A 305 -13.18 -5.74 -1.90
C LEU A 305 -14.63 -5.23 -1.93
N PRO A 306 -15.41 -5.52 -2.99
CA PRO A 306 -16.77 -5.03 -3.11
C PRO A 306 -17.67 -5.61 -2.02
N GLN A 307 -18.75 -4.89 -1.70
CA GLN A 307 -19.78 -5.39 -0.81
C GLN A 307 -20.39 -6.70 -1.33
N ASP A 308 -20.77 -7.60 -0.42
CA ASP A 308 -21.55 -8.80 -0.76
C ASP A 308 -22.82 -8.91 0.10
N VAL A 309 -23.43 -10.09 0.19
CA VAL A 309 -24.66 -10.31 0.98
C VAL A 309 -24.42 -10.08 2.48
N LYS A 310 -23.23 -10.43 2.99
CA LYS A 310 -22.92 -10.47 4.43
C LYS A 310 -21.96 -9.37 4.88
N TYR A 311 -21.11 -8.87 3.98
CA TYR A 311 -19.98 -7.99 4.32
C TYR A 311 -20.03 -6.64 3.59
N ASN A 312 -19.68 -5.58 4.31
CA ASN A 312 -19.49 -4.23 3.74
C ASN A 312 -18.29 -4.21 2.79
N ALA A 313 -18.30 -3.25 1.85
CA ALA A 313 -17.16 -3.01 0.99
C ALA A 313 -15.95 -2.52 1.81
N LEU A 314 -14.75 -2.90 1.39
CA LEU A 314 -13.49 -2.50 2.01
C LEU A 314 -12.46 -2.18 0.93
N VAL A 315 -11.78 -1.04 1.07
CA VAL A 315 -10.63 -0.68 0.23
C VAL A 315 -9.38 -0.68 1.09
N LEU A 316 -8.44 -1.56 0.76
CA LEU A 316 -7.12 -1.61 1.36
C LEU A 316 -6.11 -0.93 0.44
N SER A 317 -5.09 -0.28 0.98
CA SER A 317 -4.04 0.36 0.18
C SER A 317 -2.65 0.03 0.69
N PHE A 318 -1.70 0.01 -0.24
CA PHE A 318 -0.27 -0.18 0.04
C PHE A 318 0.58 0.55 -1.01
N GLY A 319 1.78 0.97 -0.62
CA GLY A 319 2.72 1.68 -1.49
C GLY A 319 3.76 0.74 -2.11
N VAL A 320 4.10 0.97 -3.37
CA VAL A 320 5.22 0.34 -4.05
C VAL A 320 6.16 1.40 -4.58
N THR A 321 7.37 1.45 -4.04
CA THR A 321 8.42 2.38 -4.47
C THR A 321 9.35 1.72 -5.47
N VAL A 322 9.56 2.35 -6.62
CA VAL A 322 10.57 1.88 -7.58
C VAL A 322 11.91 2.48 -7.20
N ASN A 323 12.90 1.63 -6.95
CA ASN A 323 14.24 2.07 -6.57
C ASN A 323 14.85 2.99 -7.64
N ASN A 324 15.43 4.12 -7.22
CA ASN A 324 16.11 5.07 -8.11
C ASN A 324 17.58 4.72 -8.37
N GLU A 325 17.99 3.47 -8.14
CA GLU A 325 19.38 3.04 -8.23
C GLU A 325 19.45 1.55 -8.58
N ILE A 326 20.24 1.21 -9.60
CA ILE A 326 20.56 -0.17 -9.97
C ILE A 326 21.78 -0.64 -9.18
N ARG A 327 21.64 -1.72 -8.42
CA ARG A 327 22.77 -2.37 -7.76
C ARG A 327 23.28 -3.51 -8.62
N ILE A 328 24.56 -3.47 -8.99
CA ILE A 328 25.18 -4.43 -9.90
C ILE A 328 26.25 -5.21 -9.14
N GLY A 329 26.03 -6.51 -8.93
CA GLY A 329 26.99 -7.39 -8.24
C GLY A 329 27.53 -8.52 -9.11
N THR A 330 26.88 -8.81 -10.24
CA THR A 330 27.17 -9.97 -11.08
C THR A 330 27.20 -9.60 -12.57
N LYS A 331 27.70 -10.52 -13.40
CA LYS A 331 27.61 -10.39 -14.87
C LYS A 331 26.16 -10.26 -15.35
N ALA A 332 25.24 -11.02 -14.76
CA ALA A 332 23.82 -10.96 -15.13
C ALA A 332 23.22 -9.57 -14.82
N ASP A 333 23.57 -8.97 -13.68
CA ASP A 333 23.12 -7.62 -13.34
C ASP A 333 23.66 -6.58 -14.34
N TRP A 334 24.91 -6.75 -14.81
CA TRP A 334 25.50 -5.89 -15.83
C TRP A 334 24.76 -6.02 -17.17
N ASP A 335 24.44 -7.25 -17.60
CA ASP A 335 23.67 -7.49 -18.83
C ASP A 335 22.28 -6.84 -18.74
N GLN A 336 21.63 -6.91 -17.57
CA GLN A 336 20.36 -6.22 -17.31
C GLN A 336 20.51 -4.69 -17.36
N PHE A 337 21.55 -4.13 -16.73
CA PHE A 337 21.85 -2.70 -16.83
C PHE A 337 22.02 -2.26 -18.29
N CYS A 338 22.80 -3.00 -19.08
CA CYS A 338 23.00 -2.72 -20.50
C CYS A 338 21.67 -2.78 -21.27
N GLN A 339 20.84 -3.79 -21.02
CA GLN A 339 19.53 -3.93 -21.64
C GLN A 339 18.63 -2.73 -21.36
N GLN A 340 18.59 -2.23 -20.12
CA GLN A 340 17.78 -1.07 -19.73
C GLN A 340 18.24 0.21 -20.44
N VAL A 341 19.55 0.47 -20.45
CA VAL A 341 20.10 1.62 -21.18
C VAL A 341 19.74 1.53 -22.66
N ASN A 342 19.93 0.36 -23.26
CA ASN A 342 19.69 0.12 -24.68
C ASN A 342 18.19 0.06 -25.07
N SER A 343 17.28 0.01 -24.10
CA SER A 343 15.83 0.14 -24.33
C SER A 343 15.32 1.58 -24.14
N GLY A 344 16.21 2.56 -23.96
CA GLY A 344 15.86 3.97 -23.83
C GLY A 344 15.83 4.51 -22.39
N ASN A 345 16.15 3.70 -21.38
CA ASN A 345 16.24 4.13 -19.98
C ASN A 345 17.66 4.61 -19.64
N GLY A 346 18.23 5.51 -20.45
CA GLY A 346 19.63 5.92 -20.34
C GLY A 346 19.98 6.76 -19.11
N SER A 347 19.01 7.43 -18.47
CA SER A 347 19.22 8.36 -17.35
C SER A 347 19.22 7.71 -15.96
N ILE A 348 19.33 6.39 -15.89
CA ILE A 348 19.30 5.62 -14.65
C ILE A 348 20.58 5.80 -13.83
N LYS A 349 20.45 5.75 -12.50
CA LYS A 349 21.59 5.63 -11.60
C LYS A 349 21.96 4.16 -11.42
N ALA A 350 23.23 3.82 -11.50
CA ALA A 350 23.73 2.47 -11.24
C ALA A 350 24.95 2.53 -10.31
N THR A 351 25.08 1.55 -9.43
CA THR A 351 26.16 1.43 -8.45
C THR A 351 26.63 -0.02 -8.39
N LEU A 352 27.94 -0.27 -8.54
CA LEU A 352 28.49 -1.60 -8.28
C LEU A 352 28.48 -1.88 -6.79
N ILE A 353 28.14 -3.12 -6.42
CA ILE A 353 28.14 -3.59 -5.03
C ILE A 353 29.13 -4.73 -4.77
N ALA A 354 29.77 -5.23 -5.83
CA ALA A 354 30.79 -6.26 -5.77
C ALA A 354 31.68 -6.19 -7.02
N ASN A 355 32.86 -6.83 -6.95
CA ASN A 355 33.69 -7.07 -8.13
C ASN A 355 32.99 -8.05 -9.08
N ILE A 356 32.84 -7.68 -10.35
CA ILE A 356 32.37 -8.57 -11.41
C ILE A 356 33.58 -9.27 -12.01
N THR A 357 33.87 -10.48 -11.52
CA THR A 357 35.03 -11.26 -11.97
C THR A 357 34.77 -12.03 -13.25
N ASP A 358 33.52 -12.42 -13.50
CA ASP A 358 33.11 -13.09 -14.73
C ASP A 358 33.07 -12.08 -15.87
N PRO A 359 33.88 -12.25 -16.94
CA PRO A 359 34.02 -11.22 -17.95
C PRO A 359 32.70 -10.90 -18.66
N VAL A 360 32.34 -9.62 -18.66
CA VAL A 360 31.15 -9.11 -19.35
C VAL A 360 31.44 -8.97 -20.85
N SER A 361 30.43 -9.24 -21.67
CA SER A 361 30.49 -9.17 -23.14
C SER A 361 29.51 -8.16 -23.73
N SER A 362 28.69 -7.52 -22.89
CA SER A 362 27.66 -6.55 -23.28
C SER A 362 28.13 -5.12 -22.99
N SER A 363 27.66 -4.17 -23.80
CA SER A 363 27.93 -2.74 -23.63
C SER A 363 26.65 -1.96 -23.34
N ALA A 364 26.76 -0.98 -22.45
CA ALA A 364 25.71 -0.02 -22.16
C ALA A 364 25.78 1.15 -23.13
N GLY A 365 24.64 1.54 -23.69
CA GLY A 365 24.53 2.65 -24.62
C GLY A 365 24.60 2.22 -26.07
N SER A 366 23.92 2.97 -26.92
CA SER A 366 23.97 2.88 -28.38
C SER A 366 23.69 4.25 -28.99
N GLU A 367 23.88 4.44 -30.28
CA GLU A 367 23.57 5.70 -30.97
C GLU A 367 22.16 6.26 -30.69
N PRO A 368 21.06 5.48 -30.78
CA PRO A 368 19.73 5.99 -30.44
C PRO A 368 19.51 6.15 -28.93
N TYR A 369 20.26 5.41 -28.10
CA TYR A 369 20.06 5.34 -26.65
C TYR A 369 21.40 5.41 -25.90
N PRO A 370 22.10 6.56 -25.90
CA PRO A 370 23.36 6.70 -25.18
C PRO A 370 23.11 6.64 -23.68
N PHE A 371 24.09 6.15 -22.91
CA PHE A 371 24.02 6.24 -21.46
C PHE A 371 24.11 7.71 -21.03
N SER A 372 23.18 8.17 -20.20
CA SER A 372 23.07 9.57 -19.77
C SER A 372 22.85 9.73 -18.27
N GLY A 373 23.06 8.65 -17.51
CA GLY A 373 22.85 8.59 -16.08
C GLY A 373 24.13 8.71 -15.28
N THR A 374 24.07 8.25 -14.03
CA THR A 374 25.22 8.21 -13.12
C THR A 374 25.61 6.77 -12.87
N PHE A 375 26.86 6.42 -13.13
CA PHE A 375 27.43 5.12 -12.82
C PHE A 375 28.52 5.27 -11.76
N ASP A 376 28.24 4.77 -10.55
CA ASP A 376 29.20 4.72 -9.46
C ASP A 376 29.79 3.31 -9.35
N GLY A 377 31.04 3.16 -9.72
CA GLY A 377 31.77 1.90 -9.62
C GLY A 377 31.98 1.43 -8.18
N GLY A 378 31.67 2.24 -7.16
CA GLY A 378 31.72 1.82 -5.76
C GLY A 378 33.11 1.33 -5.30
N ASN A 379 34.17 1.67 -6.03
CA ASN A 379 35.53 1.13 -5.90
C ASN A 379 35.67 -0.37 -6.21
N TYR A 380 34.71 -0.93 -6.92
CA TYR A 380 34.76 -2.28 -7.45
C TYR A 380 35.28 -2.30 -8.89
N SER A 381 35.57 -3.52 -9.35
CA SER A 381 36.09 -3.79 -10.69
C SER A 381 35.11 -4.56 -11.57
N ILE A 382 35.17 -4.30 -12.88
CA ILE A 382 34.51 -5.09 -13.91
C ILE A 382 35.58 -5.76 -14.78
N ALA A 383 35.51 -7.08 -14.89
CA ALA A 383 36.26 -7.83 -15.90
C ALA A 383 35.55 -7.72 -17.27
N LEU A 384 36.30 -7.34 -18.30
CA LEU A 384 35.80 -7.13 -19.66
C LEU A 384 36.31 -8.24 -20.60
N ASN A 385 35.44 -8.70 -21.49
CA ASN A 385 35.79 -9.46 -22.69
C ASN A 385 34.91 -8.97 -23.85
N LEU A 386 35.21 -7.78 -24.36
CA LEU A 386 34.42 -7.15 -25.41
C LEU A 386 35.06 -7.37 -26.77
N ASN A 387 34.24 -7.79 -27.73
CA ASN A 387 34.64 -8.00 -29.12
C ASN A 387 33.65 -7.26 -30.02
N GLY A 388 34.11 -6.31 -30.83
CA GLY A 388 33.20 -5.47 -31.59
C GLY A 388 33.81 -4.69 -32.75
N GLY A 389 33.03 -3.75 -33.27
CA GLY A 389 33.40 -2.82 -34.32
C GLY A 389 33.77 -1.46 -33.74
N ASP A 390 33.25 -0.39 -34.34
CA ASP A 390 33.48 0.97 -33.88
C ASP A 390 33.02 1.18 -32.43
N PHE A 391 33.73 2.01 -31.67
CA PHE A 391 33.38 2.45 -30.32
C PHE A 391 33.30 1.33 -29.27
N THR A 392 33.91 0.17 -29.52
CA THR A 392 33.87 -0.96 -28.58
C THR A 392 34.41 -0.56 -27.20
N ALA A 393 33.53 -0.55 -26.20
CA ALA A 393 33.77 -0.14 -24.81
C ALA A 393 32.62 -0.62 -23.91
N PRO A 394 32.79 -0.72 -22.57
CA PRO A 394 31.69 -1.10 -21.67
C PRO A 394 30.56 -0.07 -21.66
N PHE A 395 30.87 1.21 -21.82
CA PHE A 395 29.90 2.24 -22.21
C PHE A 395 30.15 2.60 -23.67
N LEU A 396 29.38 2.01 -24.59
CA LEU A 396 29.61 2.19 -26.03
C LEU A 396 29.42 3.66 -26.42
N GLU A 397 28.31 4.25 -25.96
CA GLU A 397 28.05 5.69 -26.12
C GLU A 397 27.54 6.32 -24.83
N ALA A 398 28.02 7.54 -24.55
CA ALA A 398 27.60 8.34 -23.41
C ALA A 398 27.25 9.78 -23.82
N ASN A 399 26.23 10.33 -23.16
CA ASN A 399 25.69 11.68 -23.38
C ASN A 399 25.25 12.28 -22.05
N GLY A 400 26.00 13.22 -21.49
CA GLY A 400 25.66 13.81 -20.19
C GLY A 400 25.89 12.89 -18.98
N ALA A 401 26.55 11.74 -19.18
CA ALA A 401 26.77 10.76 -18.13
C ALA A 401 27.86 11.18 -17.13
N VAL A 402 27.76 10.63 -15.93
CA VAL A 402 28.82 10.69 -14.90
C VAL A 402 29.25 9.26 -14.58
N ILE A 403 30.52 8.95 -14.79
CA ILE A 403 31.10 7.63 -14.50
C ILE A 403 32.20 7.84 -13.46
N SER A 404 32.07 7.25 -12.29
CA SER A 404 33.02 7.46 -11.19
C SER A 404 33.42 6.18 -10.47
N ASN A 405 34.56 6.20 -9.76
CA ASN A 405 34.98 5.15 -8.83
C ASN A 405 35.04 3.73 -9.42
N LEU A 406 35.32 3.62 -10.72
CA LEU A 406 35.23 2.37 -11.47
C LEU A 406 36.60 1.85 -11.86
N SER A 407 36.84 0.56 -11.58
CA SER A 407 38.00 -0.16 -12.10
C SER A 407 37.59 -1.09 -13.23
N VAL A 408 38.35 -1.13 -14.33
CA VAL A 408 38.13 -2.10 -15.41
C VAL A 408 39.41 -2.86 -15.75
N LYS A 409 39.27 -4.15 -16.05
CA LYS A 409 40.38 -5.04 -16.42
C LYS A 409 39.93 -6.04 -17.49
N GLY A 410 40.87 -6.77 -18.08
CA GLY A 410 40.58 -7.78 -19.11
C GLY A 410 40.90 -7.27 -20.51
N THR A 411 40.06 -7.64 -21.49
CA THR A 411 40.41 -7.48 -22.92
C THR A 411 39.30 -6.82 -23.71
N ILE A 412 39.71 -5.95 -24.64
CA ILE A 412 38.86 -5.40 -25.70
C ILE A 412 39.51 -5.68 -27.04
N ALA A 413 38.80 -6.34 -27.95
CA ALA A 413 39.22 -6.49 -29.33
C ALA A 413 38.24 -5.74 -30.25
N SER A 414 38.78 -4.90 -31.13
CA SER A 414 37.97 -4.13 -32.08
C SER A 414 38.49 -4.23 -33.50
N SER A 415 37.58 -4.54 -34.41
CA SER A 415 37.80 -4.50 -35.87
C SER A 415 37.60 -3.11 -36.46
N GLY A 416 37.02 -2.19 -35.68
CA GLY A 416 36.68 -0.82 -36.07
C GLY A 416 37.60 0.23 -35.46
N ARG A 417 37.09 1.46 -35.37
CA ARG A 417 37.75 2.64 -34.81
C ARG A 417 37.24 2.94 -33.39
N PHE A 418 37.99 3.72 -32.64
CA PHE A 418 37.58 4.34 -31.36
C PHE A 418 37.25 3.34 -30.23
N ALA A 419 37.88 2.17 -30.21
CA ALA A 419 37.83 1.31 -29.03
C ALA A 419 38.52 1.96 -27.83
N SER A 420 38.00 1.69 -26.63
CA SER A 420 38.51 2.26 -25.38
C SER A 420 38.04 1.50 -24.16
N SER A 421 38.69 1.67 -23.01
CA SER A 421 38.37 0.87 -21.84
C SER A 421 37.16 1.33 -21.04
N LEU A 422 36.67 2.58 -21.21
CA LEU A 422 35.49 3.07 -20.50
C LEU A 422 34.39 3.52 -21.47
N VAL A 423 34.64 4.57 -22.27
CA VAL A 423 33.61 5.20 -23.11
C VAL A 423 34.02 5.25 -24.57
N GLY A 424 33.32 4.52 -25.43
CA GLY A 424 33.62 4.47 -26.88
C GLY A 424 33.43 5.84 -27.54
N ARG A 425 32.23 6.40 -27.42
CA ARG A 425 31.86 7.71 -27.98
C ARG A 425 31.21 8.61 -26.94
N VAL A 426 31.72 9.84 -26.80
CA VAL A 426 31.07 10.92 -26.06
C VAL A 426 30.33 11.82 -27.05
N TYR A 427 29.01 11.92 -26.90
CA TYR A 427 28.11 12.61 -27.83
C TYR A 427 27.08 13.50 -27.09
N GLY A 428 26.56 14.54 -27.74
CA GLY A 428 25.57 15.44 -27.14
C GLY A 428 26.12 16.32 -26.02
N ASN A 429 25.74 16.01 -24.78
CA ASN A 429 26.09 16.73 -23.56
C ASN A 429 27.41 16.26 -22.96
N ALA A 430 28.00 17.11 -22.10
CA ALA A 430 29.30 16.86 -21.50
C ALA A 430 29.29 15.61 -20.59
N VAL A 431 30.28 14.73 -20.77
CA VAL A 431 30.46 13.52 -19.95
C VAL A 431 31.57 13.74 -18.93
N THR A 432 31.39 13.25 -17.71
CA THR A 432 32.39 13.29 -16.63
C THR A 432 32.87 11.90 -16.28
N ILE A 433 34.18 11.70 -16.24
CA ILE A 433 34.86 10.48 -15.81
C ILE A 433 35.80 10.84 -14.67
N ASP A 434 35.60 10.25 -13.50
CA ASP A 434 36.31 10.63 -12.28
C ASP A 434 36.72 9.43 -11.43
N HIS A 435 37.92 9.39 -10.86
CA HIS A 435 38.38 8.27 -10.01
C HIS A 435 38.26 6.89 -10.68
N CYS A 436 38.52 6.82 -11.99
CA CYS A 436 38.43 5.57 -12.76
C CYS A 436 39.83 5.03 -13.11
N GLN A 437 39.99 3.71 -13.05
CA GLN A 437 41.24 3.04 -13.37
C GLN A 437 41.05 1.89 -14.35
N SER A 438 41.99 1.73 -15.27
CA SER A 438 41.91 0.73 -16.33
C SER A 438 43.25 0.04 -16.56
N SER A 439 43.24 -1.29 -16.47
CA SER A 439 44.34 -2.17 -16.88
C SER A 439 44.00 -3.02 -18.11
N VAL A 440 43.04 -2.56 -18.92
CA VAL A 440 42.51 -3.29 -20.07
C VAL A 440 43.53 -3.38 -21.22
N ALA A 441 43.65 -4.57 -21.82
CA ALA A 441 44.38 -4.76 -23.07
C ALA A 441 43.45 -4.50 -24.27
N ILE A 442 43.73 -3.44 -25.03
CA ILE A 442 42.97 -3.03 -26.21
C ILE A 442 43.71 -3.50 -27.47
N THR A 443 43.07 -4.35 -28.26
CA THR A 443 43.66 -4.93 -29.48
C THR A 443 42.89 -4.50 -30.72
N SER A 444 43.59 -3.99 -31.72
CA SER A 444 43.03 -3.76 -33.05
C SER A 444 43.17 -5.03 -33.87
N SER A 445 42.03 -5.57 -34.32
CA SER A 445 41.97 -6.61 -35.34
C SER A 445 41.70 -6.05 -36.74
N SER A 446 41.74 -4.71 -36.89
CA SER A 446 41.48 -4.06 -38.18
C SER A 446 42.49 -4.47 -39.25
N THR A 447 41.98 -4.95 -40.38
CA THR A 447 42.79 -5.29 -41.56
C THR A 447 42.95 -4.12 -42.53
N SER A 448 42.25 -3.00 -42.30
CA SER A 448 42.28 -1.82 -43.18
C SER A 448 43.67 -1.16 -43.19
N SER A 449 44.08 -0.58 -44.33
CA SER A 449 45.42 0.03 -44.47
C SER A 449 45.65 1.16 -43.45
N ILE A 450 46.90 1.40 -43.04
CA ILE A 450 47.28 2.48 -42.09
C ILE A 450 46.78 3.89 -42.44
N ARG A 451 46.38 4.14 -43.71
CA ARG A 451 45.80 5.42 -44.15
C ARG A 451 44.32 5.59 -43.80
N GLN A 452 43.64 4.53 -43.37
CA GLN A 452 42.30 4.60 -42.75
C GLN A 452 42.50 4.56 -41.24
N ALA A 453 42.80 5.71 -40.64
CA ALA A 453 43.18 5.84 -39.24
C ALA A 453 42.25 5.06 -38.29
N VAL A 454 42.85 4.21 -37.45
CA VAL A 454 42.18 3.47 -36.37
C VAL A 454 42.63 4.09 -35.06
N TYR A 455 41.82 5.02 -34.56
CA TYR A 455 42.03 5.74 -33.32
C TYR A 455 41.64 4.88 -32.14
N PHE A 456 42.50 4.64 -31.16
CA PHE A 456 42.09 4.09 -29.86
C PHE A 456 42.41 5.07 -28.75
N GLY A 457 41.60 5.04 -27.70
CA GLY A 457 41.85 5.81 -26.49
C GLY A 457 41.96 4.91 -25.29
N GLY A 458 42.84 5.26 -24.34
CA GLY A 458 43.00 4.48 -23.12
C GLY A 458 41.67 4.37 -22.37
N LEU A 459 41.03 5.51 -22.11
CA LEU A 459 39.76 5.61 -21.39
C LEU A 459 38.58 5.98 -22.30
N VAL A 460 38.79 6.89 -23.25
CA VAL A 460 37.74 7.38 -24.15
C VAL A 460 38.14 7.26 -25.61
N GLY A 461 37.33 6.61 -26.43
CA GLY A 461 37.62 6.40 -27.85
C GLY A 461 37.58 7.69 -28.66
N ARG A 462 36.43 8.37 -28.69
CA ARG A 462 36.23 9.66 -29.37
C ARG A 462 35.31 10.58 -28.58
N ALA A 463 35.69 11.85 -28.48
CA ALA A 463 34.86 12.89 -27.88
C ALA A 463 34.39 13.90 -28.93
N ILE A 464 33.11 13.79 -29.30
CA ILE A 464 32.38 14.75 -30.15
C ILE A 464 31.66 15.78 -29.26
N ALA A 465 31.29 15.39 -28.05
CA ALA A 465 30.88 16.26 -26.95
C ALA A 465 32.03 16.52 -25.96
N PRO A 466 31.98 17.58 -25.13
CA PRO A 466 33.05 17.85 -24.17
C PRO A 466 33.17 16.69 -23.18
N VAL A 467 34.39 16.32 -22.84
CA VAL A 467 34.66 15.33 -21.79
C VAL A 467 35.54 15.92 -20.70
N THR A 468 35.18 15.65 -19.45
CA THR A 468 35.99 15.96 -18.27
C THR A 468 36.52 14.65 -17.70
N ILE A 469 37.83 14.45 -17.74
CA ILE A 469 38.51 13.27 -17.21
C ILE A 469 39.43 13.72 -16.09
N ASN A 470 39.07 13.36 -14.86
CA ASN A 470 39.79 13.76 -13.67
C ASN A 470 40.17 12.54 -12.84
N ASN A 471 41.33 12.58 -12.17
CA ASN A 471 41.70 11.52 -11.24
C ASN A 471 41.60 10.13 -11.90
N CYS A 472 42.28 9.90 -13.02
CA CYS A 472 42.14 8.63 -13.74
C CYS A 472 43.47 7.97 -14.08
N ILE A 473 43.44 6.64 -14.22
CA ILE A 473 44.60 5.80 -14.53
C ILE A 473 44.34 4.97 -15.78
N PHE A 474 45.27 4.99 -16.73
CA PHE A 474 45.36 3.98 -17.78
C PHE A 474 46.72 3.26 -17.70
N SER A 475 46.71 2.01 -17.24
CA SER A 475 47.86 1.12 -17.07
C SER A 475 47.80 -0.14 -17.95
N GLY A 476 46.84 -0.16 -18.89
CA GLY A 476 46.62 -1.27 -19.80
C GLY A 476 47.63 -1.36 -20.94
N SER A 477 47.19 -1.88 -22.07
CA SER A 477 48.01 -1.92 -23.28
C SER A 477 47.20 -1.62 -24.53
N MET A 478 47.87 -1.15 -25.58
CA MET A 478 47.30 -1.05 -26.92
C MET A 478 48.16 -1.83 -27.91
N THR A 479 47.55 -2.72 -28.68
CA THR A 479 48.24 -3.53 -29.69
C THR A 479 47.53 -3.46 -31.03
N GLY A 480 48.28 -3.31 -32.11
CA GLY A 480 47.76 -3.35 -33.47
C GLY A 480 48.62 -2.54 -34.42
N ALA A 481 49.35 -3.21 -35.33
CA ALA A 481 50.30 -2.57 -36.24
C ALA A 481 49.67 -1.48 -37.14
N LYS A 482 48.35 -1.53 -37.35
CA LYS A 482 47.60 -0.56 -38.15
C LYS A 482 46.81 0.46 -37.32
N ALA A 483 46.77 0.28 -35.99
CA ALA A 483 46.24 1.30 -35.09
C ALA A 483 47.17 2.51 -35.10
N SER A 484 46.61 3.68 -35.40
CA SER A 484 47.33 4.94 -35.60
C SER A 484 46.45 6.08 -35.12
N ASN A 485 47.03 7.22 -34.74
CA ASN A 485 46.28 8.31 -34.13
C ASN A 485 45.61 7.93 -32.80
N CYS A 486 46.23 7.02 -32.05
CA CYS A 486 45.77 6.67 -30.71
C CYS A 486 46.21 7.71 -29.68
N GLY A 487 45.55 7.71 -28.52
CA GLY A 487 45.89 8.54 -27.38
C GLY A 487 45.89 7.77 -26.06
N GLY A 488 46.88 8.06 -25.20
CA GLY A 488 47.02 7.36 -23.92
C GLY A 488 45.81 7.48 -22.98
N ILE A 489 44.99 8.54 -23.12
CA ILE A 489 43.73 8.72 -22.40
C ILE A 489 42.56 8.83 -23.38
N VAL A 490 42.63 9.72 -24.38
CA VAL A 490 41.56 9.95 -25.36
C VAL A 490 42.05 9.75 -26.79
N GLY A 491 41.36 8.94 -27.57
CA GLY A 491 41.76 8.65 -28.96
C GLY A 491 41.64 9.88 -29.87
N GLY A 492 40.54 10.62 -29.80
CA GLY A 492 40.35 11.84 -30.58
C GLY A 492 39.36 12.83 -29.97
N LEU A 493 39.73 14.11 -30.00
CA LEU A 493 38.89 15.24 -29.63
C LEU A 493 38.45 16.01 -30.89
N ASP A 494 37.17 16.32 -31.01
CA ASP A 494 36.62 17.01 -32.19
C ASP A 494 36.28 18.49 -31.93
N LYS A 495 36.14 18.91 -30.66
CA LYS A 495 35.79 20.29 -30.30
C LYS A 495 36.38 20.70 -28.96
N SER A 496 36.56 22.01 -28.75
CA SER A 496 37.06 22.60 -27.49
C SER A 496 36.13 22.37 -26.29
N GLY A 497 36.66 22.57 -25.09
CA GLY A 497 35.92 22.48 -23.83
C GLY A 497 36.18 21.20 -23.04
N ASN A 498 37.16 20.39 -23.45
CA ASN A 498 37.56 19.19 -22.73
C ASN A 498 38.55 19.52 -21.62
N THR A 499 38.53 18.73 -20.55
CA THR A 499 39.50 18.82 -19.46
C THR A 499 40.07 17.43 -19.19
N ILE A 500 41.40 17.34 -19.10
CA ILE A 500 42.10 16.13 -18.66
C ILE A 500 43.02 16.56 -17.52
N SER A 501 42.69 16.18 -16.29
CA SER A 501 43.45 16.63 -15.13
C SER A 501 43.74 15.53 -14.13
N ASN A 502 44.88 15.64 -13.46
CA ASN A 502 45.29 14.72 -12.40
C ASN A 502 45.23 13.24 -12.84
N CYS A 503 45.91 12.89 -13.93
CA CYS A 503 45.84 11.54 -14.52
C CYS A 503 47.21 10.88 -14.61
N LEU A 504 47.22 9.55 -14.61
CA LEU A 504 48.42 8.73 -14.75
C LEU A 504 48.28 7.77 -15.94
N VAL A 505 49.30 7.73 -16.79
CA VAL A 505 49.39 6.77 -17.90
C VAL A 505 50.67 5.95 -17.75
N THR A 506 50.53 4.66 -17.49
CA THR A 506 51.65 3.69 -17.41
C THR A 506 51.51 2.55 -18.43
N ALA A 507 50.64 2.75 -19.41
CA ALA A 507 50.32 1.76 -20.42
C ALA A 507 51.49 1.42 -21.36
N THR A 508 51.40 0.25 -21.97
CA THR A 508 52.34 -0.22 -23.00
C THR A 508 51.72 -0.17 -24.39
N TYR A 509 52.54 0.16 -25.39
CA TYR A 509 52.08 0.42 -26.75
C TYR A 509 52.83 -0.44 -27.76
N ASN A 510 52.10 -1.22 -28.55
CA ASN A 510 52.57 -1.91 -29.74
C ASN A 510 51.66 -1.55 -30.93
N VAL A 511 51.65 -0.25 -31.25
CA VAL A 511 50.84 0.39 -32.30
C VAL A 511 51.70 1.31 -33.15
N SER A 512 51.15 1.83 -34.25
CA SER A 512 51.84 2.83 -35.08
C SER A 512 52.03 4.14 -34.31
N THR A 513 53.21 4.75 -34.47
CA THR A 513 53.52 6.08 -33.93
C THR A 513 52.91 7.21 -34.76
N ILE A 514 52.39 6.91 -35.96
CA ILE A 514 51.79 7.90 -36.85
C ILE A 514 50.56 8.53 -36.18
N GLY A 515 50.62 9.85 -35.99
CA GLY A 515 49.54 10.63 -35.39
C GLY A 515 49.28 10.35 -33.91
N PHE A 516 50.08 9.49 -33.27
CA PHE A 516 49.89 9.14 -31.86
C PHE A 516 50.17 10.36 -30.98
N ASN A 517 49.30 10.59 -30.00
CA ASN A 517 49.50 11.60 -28.97
C ASN A 517 49.62 10.92 -27.60
N ALA A 518 50.58 11.35 -26.79
CA ALA A 518 50.86 10.76 -25.48
C ALA A 518 49.61 10.71 -24.59
N VAL A 519 48.68 11.67 -24.72
CA VAL A 519 47.49 11.78 -23.88
C VAL A 519 46.20 11.84 -24.70
N ALA A 520 46.09 12.76 -25.66
CA ALA A 520 44.84 13.00 -26.38
C ALA A 520 45.06 13.39 -27.84
N GLY A 521 44.39 12.68 -28.76
CA GLY A 521 44.31 13.13 -30.16
C GLY A 521 43.69 14.52 -30.26
N ASN A 522 44.30 15.42 -31.04
CA ASN A 522 43.93 16.84 -31.11
C ASN A 522 43.95 17.56 -29.75
N ALA A 523 44.99 17.36 -28.94
CA ALA A 523 45.14 17.95 -27.60
C ALA A 523 44.90 19.47 -27.49
N LYS A 524 44.99 20.24 -28.59
CA LYS A 524 44.60 21.67 -28.63
C LYS A 524 43.15 21.95 -28.21
N TYR A 525 42.29 20.94 -28.21
CA TYR A 525 40.89 21.03 -27.78
C TYR A 525 40.69 20.73 -26.28
N ALA A 526 41.76 20.40 -25.54
CA ALA A 526 41.71 20.11 -24.12
C ALA A 526 42.59 21.05 -23.30
N THR A 527 42.10 21.40 -22.11
CA THR A 527 42.95 21.89 -21.03
C THR A 527 43.53 20.67 -20.32
N ILE A 528 44.86 20.53 -20.37
CA ILE A 528 45.58 19.40 -19.78
C ILE A 528 46.43 19.93 -18.62
N SER A 529 46.32 19.31 -17.44
CA SER A 529 47.09 19.71 -16.27
C SER A 529 47.35 18.54 -15.30
N ASN A 530 48.54 18.53 -14.70
CA ASN A 530 48.93 17.50 -13.73
C ASN A 530 48.76 16.07 -14.24
N VAL A 531 49.21 15.80 -15.48
CA VAL A 531 49.18 14.46 -16.07
C VAL A 531 50.59 13.89 -16.12
N TYR A 532 50.77 12.66 -15.64
CA TYR A 532 52.07 11.98 -15.61
C TYR A 532 52.04 10.77 -16.55
N ILE A 533 53.09 10.59 -17.34
CA ILE A 533 53.18 9.48 -18.30
C ILE A 533 54.53 8.77 -18.25
N LEU A 534 54.48 7.44 -18.11
CA LEU A 534 55.65 6.58 -18.26
C LEU A 534 55.85 6.24 -19.74
N ASN A 535 57.07 6.46 -20.24
CA ASN A 535 57.49 6.11 -21.61
C ASN A 535 56.49 6.62 -22.69
N PRO A 536 56.29 7.94 -22.81
CA PRO A 536 55.33 8.49 -23.78
C PRO A 536 55.68 8.09 -25.22
N LEU A 537 54.64 7.78 -25.99
CA LEU A 537 54.73 7.60 -27.43
C LEU A 537 54.16 8.83 -28.15
N GLY A 538 54.77 9.22 -29.26
CA GLY A 538 54.28 10.34 -30.08
C GLY A 538 54.40 11.72 -29.41
N THR A 539 53.51 12.64 -29.76
CA THR A 539 53.59 14.03 -29.28
C THR A 539 53.15 14.16 -27.83
N VAL A 540 53.96 14.81 -27.00
CA VAL A 540 53.64 15.15 -25.60
C VAL A 540 53.07 16.59 -25.54
N PRO A 541 51.79 16.80 -25.19
CA PRO A 541 51.21 18.13 -25.09
C PRO A 541 51.62 18.85 -23.79
N ALA A 542 51.39 20.17 -23.74
CA ALA A 542 51.60 20.96 -22.53
C ALA A 542 50.73 20.45 -21.36
N GLY A 543 51.22 20.60 -20.13
CA GLY A 543 50.54 20.11 -18.92
C GLY A 543 50.75 18.62 -18.61
N VAL A 544 51.54 17.93 -19.44
CA VAL A 544 51.96 16.53 -19.25
C VAL A 544 53.43 16.48 -18.84
N GLU A 545 53.74 15.67 -17.82
CA GLU A 545 55.08 15.39 -17.34
C GLU A 545 55.47 13.93 -17.64
N PRO A 546 56.41 13.69 -18.56
CA PRO A 546 57.04 12.39 -18.70
C PRO A 546 57.79 12.01 -17.42
N VAL A 547 57.56 10.80 -16.91
CA VAL A 547 58.20 10.26 -15.71
C VAL A 547 58.92 8.95 -16.01
N SER A 548 60.02 8.70 -15.29
CA SER A 548 60.78 7.44 -15.38
C SER A 548 60.14 6.31 -14.58
N ALA A 549 60.55 5.07 -14.85
CA ALA A 549 60.12 3.91 -14.04
C ALA A 549 60.50 4.08 -12.55
N ASP A 550 61.64 4.71 -12.26
CA ASP A 550 62.07 4.98 -10.89
C ASP A 550 61.22 6.07 -10.23
N GLN A 551 60.80 7.11 -10.97
CA GLN A 551 59.84 8.10 -10.46
C GLN A 551 58.47 7.49 -10.20
N ILE A 552 58.02 6.55 -11.04
CA ILE A 552 56.80 5.79 -10.77
C ILE A 552 56.96 4.95 -9.50
N LYS A 553 58.04 4.18 -9.36
CA LYS A 553 58.24 3.27 -8.20
C LYS A 553 58.54 3.99 -6.88
N SER A 554 59.19 5.15 -6.95
CA SER A 554 59.65 5.88 -5.76
C SER A 554 58.54 6.61 -5.01
N GLY A 555 57.31 6.69 -5.52
CA GLY A 555 56.25 7.50 -4.91
C GLY A 555 56.17 8.95 -5.42
N TYR A 556 57.08 9.38 -6.30
CA TYR A 556 57.08 10.73 -6.87
C TYR A 556 55.74 11.06 -7.55
N ALA A 557 55.29 10.21 -8.46
CA ALA A 557 54.03 10.42 -9.17
C ALA A 557 52.82 10.35 -8.23
N ALA A 558 52.77 9.38 -7.32
CA ALA A 558 51.71 9.26 -6.32
C ALA A 558 51.57 10.54 -5.47
N TYR A 559 52.67 11.05 -4.93
CA TYR A 559 52.69 12.26 -4.11
C TYR A 559 52.14 13.48 -4.87
N LYS A 560 52.55 13.64 -6.12
CA LYS A 560 52.10 14.75 -6.97
C LYS A 560 50.61 14.66 -7.31
N LEU A 561 50.14 13.47 -7.67
CA LEU A 561 48.74 13.21 -7.99
C LEU A 561 47.85 13.39 -6.75
N GLN A 562 48.33 12.95 -5.59
CA GLN A 562 47.67 13.11 -4.30
C GLN A 562 47.51 14.58 -3.92
N ASN A 563 48.55 15.41 -4.09
CA ASN A 563 48.50 16.83 -3.72
C ASN A 563 47.65 17.70 -4.64
N ALA A 564 47.36 17.24 -5.86
CA ALA A 564 46.45 17.92 -6.75
C ALA A 564 44.98 17.56 -6.51
N GLN A 565 44.68 16.59 -5.63
CA GLN A 565 43.31 16.33 -5.22
C GLN A 565 42.78 17.50 -4.40
N THR A 566 41.80 18.19 -4.95
CA THR A 566 41.14 19.35 -4.32
C THR A 566 39.89 18.98 -3.52
N LYS A 567 39.51 17.70 -3.51
CA LYS A 567 38.34 17.20 -2.79
C LYS A 567 38.74 16.04 -1.89
N GLN A 568 38.26 16.05 -0.66
CA GLN A 568 38.29 14.84 0.16
C GLN A 568 37.38 13.79 -0.47
N THR A 569 37.95 12.63 -0.81
CA THR A 569 37.19 11.50 -1.31
C THR A 569 37.54 10.25 -0.49
N PRO A 570 36.67 9.22 -0.47
CA PRO A 570 36.97 7.94 0.17
C PRO A 570 38.18 7.21 -0.46
N GLN A 571 38.58 7.60 -1.68
CA GLN A 571 39.75 7.08 -2.37
C GLN A 571 40.90 8.10 -2.33
N VAL A 572 42.11 7.60 -2.21
CA VAL A 572 43.34 8.39 -2.30
C VAL A 572 44.17 7.88 -3.46
N TRP A 573 44.95 8.77 -4.07
CA TRP A 573 46.12 8.35 -4.82
C TRP A 573 47.10 7.69 -3.84
N GLY A 574 47.17 6.36 -3.89
CA GLY A 574 47.97 5.55 -2.98
C GLY A 574 49.03 4.77 -3.71
N GLN A 575 50.14 4.52 -3.02
CA GLN A 575 51.20 3.64 -3.47
C GLN A 575 51.97 3.12 -2.26
N LYS A 576 52.04 1.80 -2.11
CA LYS A 576 52.94 1.17 -1.14
C LYS A 576 54.37 1.20 -1.66
N ILE A 577 55.25 1.94 -1.00
CA ILE A 577 56.64 2.18 -1.38
C ILE A 577 57.61 1.68 -0.30
N ASN A 578 58.89 1.49 -0.67
CA ASN A 578 59.98 1.06 0.21
C ASN A 578 59.68 -0.22 1.03
N SER A 579 58.90 -1.16 0.46
CA SER A 579 58.46 -2.40 1.13
C SER A 579 59.17 -3.65 0.58
N GLY A 580 60.46 -3.52 0.21
CA GLY A 580 61.21 -4.57 -0.49
C GLY A 580 60.55 -4.99 -1.83
N ASN A 581 60.57 -6.29 -2.15
CA ASN A 581 59.94 -6.85 -3.37
C ASN A 581 58.39 -6.84 -3.36
N THR A 582 57.77 -6.25 -2.33
CA THR A 582 56.30 -6.22 -2.17
C THR A 582 55.70 -4.81 -2.36
N GLY A 583 56.50 -3.85 -2.82
CA GLY A 583 56.03 -2.51 -3.17
C GLY A 583 55.20 -2.48 -4.45
N ASP A 584 54.26 -1.56 -4.52
CA ASP A 584 53.42 -1.34 -5.69
C ASP A 584 54.27 -0.80 -6.85
N GLN A 585 54.03 -1.36 -8.03
CA GLN A 585 54.78 -0.97 -9.23
C GLN A 585 54.35 0.39 -9.79
N ALA A 586 53.19 0.91 -9.38
CA ALA A 586 52.66 2.21 -9.77
C ALA A 586 51.58 2.69 -8.78
N PRO A 587 51.25 4.00 -8.77
CA PRO A 587 50.11 4.53 -8.03
C PRO A 587 48.78 3.92 -8.47
N VAL A 588 47.87 3.72 -7.51
CA VAL A 588 46.49 3.23 -7.71
C VAL A 588 45.50 4.06 -6.90
N PHE A 589 44.21 3.96 -7.25
CA PHE A 589 43.15 4.40 -6.33
C PHE A 589 42.89 3.33 -5.29
N THR A 590 42.91 3.74 -4.03
CA THR A 590 42.69 2.85 -2.90
C THR A 590 42.06 3.60 -1.73
N SER A 591 41.34 2.88 -0.87
CA SER A 591 40.81 3.40 0.39
C SER A 591 41.79 3.20 1.56
N ASP A 592 42.92 2.51 1.37
CA ASP A 592 43.86 2.23 2.45
C ASP A 592 44.71 3.48 2.77
N PRO A 593 44.52 4.12 3.94
CA PRO A 593 45.27 5.31 4.30
C PRO A 593 46.78 5.06 4.46
N ASN A 594 47.20 3.82 4.68
CA ASN A 594 48.62 3.47 4.81
C ASN A 594 49.38 3.51 3.49
N THR A 595 48.68 3.62 2.37
CA THR A 595 49.27 3.77 1.04
C THR A 595 49.52 5.22 0.65
N ARG A 596 49.11 6.20 1.49
CA ARG A 596 49.40 7.61 1.25
C ARG A 596 50.89 7.83 1.13
N VAL A 597 51.28 8.76 0.27
CA VAL A 597 52.68 9.11 0.05
C VAL A 597 52.98 10.48 0.65
N TYR A 598 54.05 10.55 1.43
CA TYR A 598 54.56 11.75 2.09
C TYR A 598 55.89 12.13 1.46
N ALA A 599 56.23 13.42 1.46
CA ALA A 599 57.56 13.88 1.05
C ALA A 599 58.42 14.14 2.29
N ALA A 600 59.53 13.41 2.39
CA ALA A 600 60.61 13.66 3.32
C ALA A 600 61.67 14.52 2.62
N THR A 601 61.77 15.79 3.02
CA THR A 601 62.74 16.74 2.46
C THR A 601 63.95 16.85 3.38
N PHE A 602 65.11 16.47 2.87
CA PHE A 602 66.40 16.60 3.55
C PHE A 602 66.99 17.97 3.24
N ARG A 603 67.36 18.72 4.28
CA ARG A 603 67.90 20.07 4.15
C ARG A 603 69.24 20.20 4.84
N SER A 604 70.13 20.98 4.25
CA SER A 604 71.39 21.36 4.87
C SER A 604 71.14 22.41 5.96
N VAL A 605 71.69 22.18 7.14
CA VAL A 605 71.69 23.16 8.26
C VAL A 605 72.66 24.30 7.95
N ASN A 606 73.80 23.98 7.33
CA ASN A 606 74.93 24.92 7.20
C ASN A 606 74.97 25.64 5.83
N ASP A 607 74.03 25.35 4.93
CA ASP A 607 73.89 25.96 3.60
C ASP A 607 72.47 26.51 3.41
N ASN A 608 72.09 27.52 4.19
CA ASN A 608 70.83 28.28 4.07
C ASN A 608 69.55 27.43 3.85
N ASN A 609 69.39 26.31 4.56
CA ASN A 609 68.24 25.40 4.41
C ASN A 609 68.04 24.84 2.99
N LYS A 610 69.10 24.79 2.18
CA LYS A 610 69.09 24.24 0.83
C LYS A 610 68.55 22.82 0.84
N VAL A 611 67.60 22.53 -0.05
CA VAL A 611 67.08 21.18 -0.27
C VAL A 611 68.19 20.32 -0.86
N LEU A 612 68.60 19.30 -0.13
CA LEU A 612 69.60 18.32 -0.56
C LEU A 612 68.94 17.26 -1.43
N VAL A 613 67.85 16.69 -0.93
CA VAL A 613 67.12 15.62 -1.61
C VAL A 613 65.68 15.51 -1.09
N VAL A 614 64.77 15.09 -1.96
CA VAL A 614 63.40 14.70 -1.57
C VAL A 614 63.27 13.19 -1.76
N ARG A 615 62.77 12.52 -0.74
CA ARG A 615 62.39 11.11 -0.75
C ARG A 615 60.91 11.00 -0.40
N TYR A 616 60.33 9.85 -0.74
CA TYR A 616 58.93 9.59 -0.45
C TYR A 616 58.79 8.37 0.44
N CYS A 617 57.80 8.41 1.31
CA CYS A 617 57.51 7.34 2.25
C CYS A 617 56.00 7.19 2.52
N ASN A 618 55.61 6.03 3.03
CA ASN A 618 54.28 5.78 3.61
C ASN A 618 54.25 6.22 5.09
N PRO A 619 53.05 6.38 5.72
CA PRO A 619 52.96 6.75 7.12
C PRO A 619 53.76 5.80 8.04
N GLY A 620 54.45 6.36 9.02
CA GLY A 620 55.17 5.59 10.04
C GLY A 620 56.54 5.05 9.63
N GLN A 621 56.97 5.22 8.37
CA GLN A 621 58.34 4.93 7.96
C GLN A 621 59.31 5.99 8.51
N THR A 622 60.48 5.56 8.98
CA THR A 622 61.48 6.38 9.67
C THR A 622 62.56 6.91 8.70
N PRO A 623 63.33 7.95 9.07
CA PRO A 623 64.48 8.42 8.30
C PRO A 623 65.47 7.32 7.88
N ALA A 624 65.69 6.32 8.75
CA ALA A 624 66.60 5.21 8.49
C ALA A 624 66.15 4.34 7.31
N ASP A 625 64.84 4.31 7.03
CA ASP A 625 64.25 3.60 5.88
C ASP A 625 64.43 4.35 4.55
N LEU A 626 64.93 5.60 4.60
CA LEU A 626 65.02 6.53 3.46
C LEU A 626 66.46 7.01 3.16
N THR A 627 67.39 6.76 4.08
CA THR A 627 68.82 7.07 3.92
C THR A 627 69.52 5.92 3.18
N GLN A 628 69.73 6.08 1.87
CA GLN A 628 70.72 5.28 1.15
C GLN A 628 72.13 5.78 1.48
N ASP A 629 73.11 4.87 1.48
CA ASP A 629 74.52 5.14 1.80
C ASP A 629 75.09 6.34 1.01
N GLU A 630 74.66 6.53 -0.23
CA GLU A 630 75.09 7.63 -1.12
C GLU A 630 74.74 9.04 -0.60
N ILE A 631 73.59 9.22 0.08
CA ILE A 631 73.21 10.51 0.66
C ILE A 631 74.07 10.79 1.89
N MET A 632 74.30 9.77 2.71
CA MET A 632 75.14 9.88 3.90
C MET A 632 76.59 10.14 3.51
N GLU A 633 77.08 9.50 2.44
CA GLU A 633 78.41 9.73 1.86
C GLU A 633 78.56 11.17 1.33
N TYR A 634 77.55 11.71 0.62
CA TYR A 634 77.57 13.12 0.17
C TYR A 634 77.56 14.12 1.34
N ILE A 635 76.74 13.86 2.37
CA ILE A 635 76.67 14.69 3.58
C ILE A 635 78.03 14.68 4.31
N GLN A 636 78.68 13.52 4.36
CA GLN A 636 79.97 13.32 5.01
C GLN A 636 81.14 13.92 4.21
N ASP A 637 81.19 13.74 2.88
CA ASP A 637 82.19 14.35 1.97
C ASP A 637 82.15 15.89 2.01
N LYS A 638 80.96 16.48 2.13
CA LYS A 638 80.77 17.94 2.13
C LYS A 638 80.78 18.57 3.53
N GLY A 639 80.97 17.79 4.60
CA GLY A 639 80.97 18.30 5.99
C GLY A 639 79.65 18.96 6.39
N LEU A 640 78.53 18.52 5.83
CA LEU A 640 77.23 19.13 6.03
C LEU A 640 76.52 18.54 7.26
N SER A 641 75.91 19.39 8.07
CA SER A 641 74.88 18.95 9.04
C SER A 641 73.51 18.98 8.36
N HIS A 642 72.61 18.03 8.66
CA HIS A 642 71.29 17.94 8.01
C HIS A 642 70.13 17.75 8.99
N TYR A 643 68.91 18.08 8.54
CA TYR A 643 67.65 17.74 9.21
C TYR A 643 66.57 17.37 8.18
N ILE A 644 65.50 16.71 8.63
CA ILE A 644 64.42 16.21 7.78
C ILE A 644 63.12 16.92 8.14
N THR A 645 62.43 17.44 7.13
CA THR A 645 61.06 17.95 7.28
C THR A 645 60.09 17.03 6.55
N TYR A 646 59.05 16.59 7.25
CA TYR A 646 57.96 15.82 6.68
C TYR A 646 56.85 16.75 6.22
N GLN A 647 56.55 16.73 4.93
CA GLN A 647 55.39 17.44 4.41
C GLN A 647 54.23 16.47 4.23
N ASN A 648 53.21 16.64 5.07
CA ASN A 648 51.93 15.98 4.87
C ASN A 648 51.34 16.44 3.54
N PRO A 649 50.76 15.53 2.77
CA PRO A 649 50.04 15.90 1.57
C PRO A 649 48.92 16.88 1.93
N THR A 650 48.93 18.04 1.28
CA THR A 650 47.95 19.11 1.51
C THR A 650 46.65 18.71 0.85
N LEU A 651 45.74 18.11 1.61
CA LEU A 651 44.33 18.13 1.22
C LEU A 651 43.87 19.57 1.41
N SER A 652 43.60 20.28 0.31
CA SER A 652 42.89 21.56 0.42
C SER A 652 41.54 21.28 1.09
N PRO A 653 41.12 22.07 2.10
CA PRO A 653 39.78 21.98 2.67
C PRO A 653 38.70 22.20 1.61
#